data_AF-A0A412SHB1-F1
#
_entry.id   AF-A0A412SHB1-F1
#
_cell.length_a   1.000
_cell.length_b   1.000
_cell.length_c   1.000
_cell.angle_alpha   90.00
_cell.angle_beta   90.00
_cell.angle_gamma   90.00
#
_symmetry.space_group_name_H-M   'P 1'
#
loop_
_entity.id
_entity.type
_entity.pdbx_description
1 polymer ?
#
loop_
_entity_poly.entity_id
_entity_poly.type
_entity_poly.pdbx_seq_one_letter_code
_entity_poly.pdbx_strand_id
1 'polypeptide(L)'
;MNRKLQYIYNLFIAMIVSALAVSCTDDELVKGGDKYEVVPDIPVALSLKIKVADQMEVQTRLAQSDETERTVNKLFVIAFKPSKQSDGAENADASDDEWSVDNSAFYDTEDGLGNPIEVGKPQSVEFSMTTGLRRIYVVGNPQSGVGTLSDDELKNVKTIAALKALYSKLSDNLSVERVYFLMTGQAITKEKSEIVTVYKSGDHQGAIREDYTMALNHVDARITFNIIPAVGVTFEPEAYRVINIPGGTYLFSREKQNSGDNTWDYDGAGYAPSNRLSDFTEKDGKSIFEFYICENRQNPKQKISTESLLEEGTYYALREKQEKKLITGTVEGQKYENGEYVYANAKSTYVELEGTITYKDDDGSEVYAKTTYTIHLGNTGNSNTADWLNDLELVNNYDTERNTHYTYNVKVQSVDQIIVEVEDSKEVNPGAEGNVIVAQGTVKTMDSHYGRLLLTLRKEDIQKGLSWSVTTPFQRGMKVFDTKLPYDGYGLPQTDLSLNDYKWVKFLVNKECRLANGNYVPTNVMAKYPGEQAYDGGGKNNSEAAPIAGGEYIETQFYGHVRLYDINQLLNFLHVEANNGNSDIFERRWNSETFEYEDVVTITAYVDEYIYVYDPRMIYYRQAASVGLPGSGDGIEGVNLELWKETVNGENRMLNFCVEGSKYSEDGESSVARSVYSIAQNPVYTFYNPKHADLKTAWGTEAMMETKFLPIVPDGVSDEDFNSRFSGQNPNGMENGRLNMLNLINARQTVNQLHWTDVLGVVTDVDHQLNSGYESIWYACLLRNRDLDGDDVIDADEIRWYLASVDQLTDLWIGETAIPKAKLYMNDIDASGVEIPIENGETRVHVASSSYHPGTTDKPTNKPSDPWVIWAEESASRGSASYSQTAPGEHFTGIKNFSYRCIRNLGLSLKDIDAVPEDYVTKGSSTHIIGGVTYKEKTIDINPMIDNTIRPSVGTEVLPTNTERDISGNNRPPLTLAILADEGDISYGVYPEEGSIGAERVAKYERVDRPCPIGYRAPNQRELMLMYTTYPDLMTGFTYLTNTTFSGRNTDIGQGVGSTTNRKEAFAYTSGTLQLTTGWGSGKVRCVRDATNNLGGN
;
A
#
# COMPACT_ATOMS: atom_id res chain seq x y z
N MET A 1 68.49 42.28 -82.37
CA MET A 1 68.21 41.07 -81.55
C MET A 1 69.04 41.14 -80.27
N ASN A 2 68.75 42.11 -79.39
CA ASN A 2 69.40 42.31 -78.08
C ASN A 2 68.56 43.23 -77.15
N ARG A 3 67.23 43.28 -77.37
CA ARG A 3 66.31 44.24 -76.70
C ARG A 3 65.05 43.60 -76.10
N LYS A 4 64.89 42.26 -76.19
CA LYS A 4 63.78 41.49 -75.57
C LYS A 4 64.20 40.62 -74.37
N LEU A 5 65.50 40.42 -74.10
CA LEU A 5 65.97 39.75 -72.87
C LEU A 5 66.17 40.73 -71.69
N GLN A 6 66.43 42.01 -71.95
CA GLN A 6 66.60 43.04 -70.92
C GLN A 6 65.28 43.48 -70.25
N TYR A 7 64.13 43.29 -70.91
CA TYR A 7 62.82 43.63 -70.34
C TYR A 7 62.28 42.57 -69.37
N ILE A 8 62.75 41.32 -69.46
CA ILE A 8 62.34 40.23 -68.55
C ILE A 8 63.17 40.25 -67.26
N TYR A 9 64.43 40.70 -67.30
CA TYR A 9 65.29 40.83 -66.12
C TYR A 9 64.91 42.02 -65.21
N ASN A 10 64.43 43.13 -65.79
CA ASN A 10 63.98 44.30 -65.02
C ASN A 10 62.59 44.12 -64.36
N LEU A 11 61.78 43.15 -64.82
CA LEU A 11 60.50 42.80 -64.18
C LEU A 11 60.67 41.88 -62.96
N PHE A 12 61.76 41.10 -62.88
CA PHE A 12 62.05 40.22 -61.73
C PHE A 12 62.70 40.95 -60.54
N ILE A 13 63.48 42.02 -60.79
CA ILE A 13 64.14 42.81 -59.74
C ILE A 13 63.17 43.84 -59.10
N ALA A 14 62.19 44.36 -59.84
CA ALA A 14 61.15 45.24 -59.30
C ALA A 14 60.14 44.50 -58.38
N MET A 15 60.04 43.17 -58.49
CA MET A 15 59.19 42.34 -57.62
C MET A 15 59.87 41.95 -56.29
N ILE A 16 61.20 42.00 -56.20
CA ILE A 16 61.96 41.59 -54.99
C ILE A 16 62.28 42.79 -54.08
N VAL A 17 62.36 44.02 -54.61
CA VAL A 17 62.67 45.24 -53.82
C VAL A 17 61.43 45.85 -53.15
N SER A 18 60.21 45.49 -53.57
CA SER A 18 58.98 45.90 -52.88
C SER A 18 58.61 44.99 -51.69
N ALA A 19 59.35 43.90 -51.47
CA ALA A 19 59.02 42.86 -50.48
C ALA A 19 59.92 42.85 -49.22
N LEU A 20 60.96 43.68 -49.13
CA LEU A 20 61.86 43.70 -47.97
C LEU A 20 62.27 45.14 -47.59
N ALA A 21 61.69 45.64 -46.49
CA ALA A 21 62.18 46.71 -45.61
C ALA A 21 61.91 48.19 -45.99
N VAL A 22 60.70 48.67 -45.63
CA VAL A 22 60.47 49.97 -44.95
C VAL A 22 59.44 49.68 -43.85
N SER A 23 59.92 49.29 -42.67
CA SER A 23 59.99 50.10 -41.44
C SER A 23 58.65 50.30 -40.73
N CYS A 24 58.64 49.84 -39.49
CA CYS A 24 57.61 49.91 -38.46
C CYS A 24 56.82 51.23 -38.42
N THR A 25 55.49 51.10 -38.40
CA THR A 25 54.59 51.74 -37.44
C THR A 25 53.36 50.83 -37.31
N ASP A 26 52.94 50.59 -36.07
CA ASP A 26 51.72 49.86 -35.69
C ASP A 26 50.50 50.30 -36.49
N ASP A 27 49.66 49.34 -36.88
CA ASP A 27 48.25 49.33 -36.50
C ASP A 27 47.55 48.04 -36.96
N GLU A 28 46.76 47.50 -36.03
CA GLU A 28 45.87 46.35 -36.14
C GLU A 28 44.94 46.44 -37.35
N LEU A 29 44.70 45.31 -38.04
CA LEU A 29 43.34 44.95 -38.48
C LEU A 29 43.25 43.47 -38.93
N VAL A 30 42.86 42.65 -37.95
CA VAL A 30 41.86 41.57 -38.02
C VAL A 30 42.04 40.47 -39.09
N LYS A 31 42.63 39.35 -38.66
CA LYS A 31 42.23 38.00 -39.07
C LYS A 31 42.00 37.18 -37.80
N GLY A 32 40.74 37.08 -37.40
CA GLY A 32 40.31 36.37 -36.19
C GLY A 32 40.61 34.87 -36.25
N GLY A 33 41.12 34.35 -35.15
CA GLY A 33 41.41 32.93 -34.94
C GLY A 33 42.55 32.77 -33.93
N ASP A 34 42.34 33.20 -32.68
CA ASP A 34 43.25 32.92 -31.57
C ASP A 34 43.40 31.40 -31.41
N LYS A 35 44.50 30.84 -31.93
CA LYS A 35 44.91 29.47 -31.64
C LYS A 35 45.61 29.46 -30.29
N TYR A 36 44.85 29.26 -29.22
CA TYR A 36 45.43 28.83 -27.94
C TYR A 36 46.15 27.49 -28.16
N GLU A 37 47.49 27.48 -28.10
CA GLU A 37 48.31 26.27 -28.15
C GLU A 37 48.01 25.43 -26.89
N VAL A 38 47.54 24.20 -27.08
CA VAL A 38 47.19 23.31 -25.95
C VAL A 38 48.46 22.59 -25.52
N VAL A 39 49.00 22.99 -24.38
CA VAL A 39 50.13 22.31 -23.73
C VAL A 39 49.55 21.43 -22.62
N PRO A 40 49.73 20.09 -22.66
CA PRO A 40 49.20 19.19 -21.63
C PRO A 40 49.83 19.40 -20.24
N ASP A 41 49.14 18.91 -19.21
CA ASP A 41 49.58 18.83 -17.80
C ASP A 41 49.79 20.19 -17.09
N ILE A 42 49.16 21.28 -17.54
CA ILE A 42 49.16 22.58 -16.83
C ILE A 42 47.97 22.64 -15.88
N PRO A 43 48.15 22.88 -14.56
CA PRO A 43 47.05 23.02 -13.61
C PRO A 43 46.12 24.21 -13.92
N VAL A 44 44.81 23.97 -13.91
CA VAL A 44 43.74 24.94 -14.16
C VAL A 44 42.51 24.65 -13.30
N ALA A 45 41.74 25.69 -12.97
CA ALA A 45 40.36 25.56 -12.49
C ALA A 45 39.39 25.74 -13.66
N LEU A 46 38.43 24.83 -13.78
CA LEU A 46 37.44 24.81 -14.86
C LEU A 46 36.03 24.92 -14.26
N SER A 47 35.26 25.88 -14.77
CA SER A 47 33.83 25.99 -14.48
C SER A 47 33.05 24.95 -15.31
N LEU A 48 32.70 23.82 -14.69
CA LEU A 48 31.95 22.74 -15.32
C LEU A 48 30.46 23.01 -15.26
N LYS A 49 29.78 23.00 -16.42
CA LYS A 49 28.34 23.14 -16.51
C LYS A 49 27.66 21.79 -16.50
N ILE A 50 27.02 21.46 -15.39
CA ILE A 50 26.36 20.18 -15.17
C ILE A 50 24.86 20.43 -15.15
N LYS A 51 24.10 19.55 -15.81
CA LYS A 51 22.65 19.56 -15.76
C LYS A 51 22.12 18.16 -15.50
N VAL A 52 20.88 18.07 -15.04
CA VAL A 52 20.10 16.83 -15.12
C VAL A 52 19.56 16.68 -16.54
N ALA A 53 19.55 15.47 -17.08
CA ALA A 53 19.11 15.21 -18.45
C ALA A 53 17.64 15.60 -18.66
N ASP A 54 17.35 16.17 -19.84
CA ASP A 54 15.98 16.52 -20.24
C ASP A 54 15.28 15.28 -20.82
N GLN A 55 14.88 14.32 -19.97
CA GLN A 55 13.90 13.28 -20.31
C GLN A 55 13.06 12.89 -19.09
N MET A 56 11.94 12.20 -19.35
CA MET A 56 10.71 12.02 -18.55
C MET A 56 9.65 13.09 -18.85
N GLU A 57 8.86 12.84 -19.91
CA GLU A 57 7.52 13.42 -20.04
C GLU A 57 6.64 12.74 -18.99
N VAL A 58 6.16 13.54 -18.03
CA VAL A 58 5.46 13.06 -16.83
C VAL A 58 3.95 13.22 -17.00
N GLN A 59 3.19 12.20 -16.60
CA GLN A 59 2.02 12.38 -15.72
C GLN A 59 1.75 11.13 -14.86
N THR A 60 1.29 11.43 -13.63
CA THR A 60 0.64 10.59 -12.60
C THR A 60 1.54 10.01 -11.48
N ARG A 61 0.88 9.48 -10.44
CA ARG A 61 1.03 9.80 -9.02
C ARG A 61 1.28 8.52 -8.19
N LEU A 62 2.55 8.16 -8.01
CA LEU A 62 3.13 7.30 -6.96
C LEU A 62 4.68 7.42 -6.93
N ALA A 63 5.27 7.93 -8.00
CA ALA A 63 6.63 8.40 -8.11
C ALA A 63 6.96 9.56 -7.17
N GLN A 64 8.25 9.72 -6.88
CA GLN A 64 8.78 10.95 -6.31
C GLN A 64 8.41 12.14 -7.22
N SER A 65 8.26 13.33 -6.63
CA SER A 65 7.95 14.53 -7.43
C SER A 65 9.02 14.76 -8.49
N ASP A 66 8.67 15.34 -9.63
CA ASP A 66 9.63 15.71 -10.69
C ASP A 66 10.81 16.52 -10.15
N GLU A 67 10.54 17.36 -9.16
CA GLU A 67 11.55 18.12 -8.42
C GLU A 67 12.51 17.18 -7.68
N THR A 68 11.98 16.24 -6.90
CA THR A 68 12.78 15.28 -6.12
C THR A 68 13.56 14.32 -7.00
N GLU A 69 12.91 13.74 -8.02
CA GLU A 69 13.56 12.86 -9.01
C GLU A 69 14.79 13.52 -9.63
N ARG A 70 14.76 14.84 -9.81
CA ARG A 70 15.79 15.59 -10.52
C ARG A 70 16.69 16.40 -9.59
N THR A 71 16.55 16.24 -8.27
CA THR A 71 17.37 16.95 -7.28
C THR A 71 18.70 16.23 -7.07
N VAL A 72 19.80 16.98 -7.17
CA VAL A 72 21.16 16.52 -6.83
C VAL A 72 21.63 17.26 -5.58
N ASN A 73 21.69 16.55 -4.45
CA ASN A 73 22.14 17.10 -3.17
C ASN A 73 23.67 16.98 -3.00
N LYS A 74 24.26 15.93 -3.58
CA LYS A 74 25.69 15.64 -3.52
C LYS A 74 26.21 15.22 -4.87
N LEU A 75 27.40 15.68 -5.23
CA LEU A 75 28.01 15.47 -6.54
C LEU A 75 29.46 15.03 -6.36
N PHE A 76 29.87 14.00 -7.11
CA PHE A 76 31.27 13.60 -7.26
C PHE A 76 31.69 13.82 -8.70
N VAL A 77 32.77 14.58 -8.91
CA VAL A 77 33.37 14.87 -10.23
C VAL A 77 34.73 14.21 -10.31
N ILE A 78 35.02 13.52 -11.42
CA ILE A 78 36.29 12.86 -11.67
C ILE A 78 36.74 13.06 -13.11
N ALA A 79 37.99 13.46 -13.32
CA ALA A 79 38.60 13.61 -14.63
C ALA A 79 39.77 12.65 -14.81
N PHE A 80 39.93 12.16 -16.03
CA PHE A 80 41.00 11.24 -16.42
C PHE A 80 41.83 11.83 -17.55
N LYS A 81 43.12 11.50 -17.55
CA LYS A 81 44.07 11.82 -18.61
C LYS A 81 44.66 10.54 -19.22
N PRO A 82 44.94 10.52 -20.53
CA PRO A 82 45.42 9.33 -21.21
C PRO A 82 46.89 9.05 -20.91
N SER A 83 47.33 7.84 -21.23
CA SER A 83 48.74 7.51 -21.35
C SER A 83 49.41 8.35 -22.45
N LYS A 84 50.74 8.44 -22.42
CA LYS A 84 51.52 9.13 -23.45
C LYS A 84 52.12 8.13 -24.43
N GLN A 85 52.16 8.51 -25.70
CA GLN A 85 52.92 7.81 -26.72
C GLN A 85 54.43 8.00 -26.49
N SER A 86 55.24 7.24 -27.24
CA SER A 86 56.70 7.28 -27.12
C SER A 86 57.33 8.64 -27.45
N ASP A 87 56.63 9.49 -28.22
CA ASP A 87 57.05 10.85 -28.57
C ASP A 87 56.61 11.90 -27.54
N GLY A 88 55.93 11.48 -26.46
CA GLY A 88 55.45 12.34 -25.39
C GLY A 88 54.07 12.96 -25.65
N ALA A 89 53.44 12.71 -26.81
CA ALA A 89 52.07 13.14 -27.09
C ALA A 89 51.05 12.31 -26.29
N GLU A 90 49.91 12.91 -25.94
CA GLU A 90 48.79 12.21 -25.30
C GLU A 90 48.14 11.21 -26.29
N ASN A 91 47.88 9.99 -25.82
CA ASN A 91 47.29 8.93 -26.64
C ASN A 91 45.76 8.96 -26.57
N ALA A 92 45.11 9.59 -27.56
CA ALA A 92 43.65 9.65 -27.63
C ALA A 92 42.98 8.26 -27.73
N ASP A 93 43.68 7.27 -28.29
CA ASP A 93 43.17 5.90 -28.52
C ASP A 93 43.57 4.93 -27.39
N ALA A 94 44.04 5.45 -26.26
CA ALA A 94 44.38 4.64 -25.09
C ALA A 94 43.16 3.84 -24.59
N SER A 95 43.40 2.59 -24.16
CA SER A 95 42.37 1.75 -23.56
C SER A 95 41.91 2.29 -22.20
N ASP A 96 40.71 1.93 -21.72
CA ASP A 96 40.15 2.47 -20.46
C ASP A 96 41.03 2.21 -19.21
N ASP A 97 41.93 1.22 -19.24
CA ASP A 97 42.95 0.96 -18.20
C ASP A 97 44.12 1.95 -18.21
N GLU A 98 44.36 2.59 -19.35
CA GLU A 98 45.46 3.52 -19.58
C GLU A 98 45.06 4.99 -19.39
N TRP A 99 43.79 5.25 -19.09
CA TRP A 99 43.29 6.56 -18.65
C TRP A 99 43.35 6.64 -17.12
N SER A 100 44.30 7.41 -16.59
CA SER A 100 44.53 7.56 -15.15
C SER A 100 43.86 8.81 -14.59
N VAL A 101 43.47 8.80 -13.32
CA VAL A 101 42.85 9.96 -12.65
C VAL A 101 43.78 11.17 -12.70
N ASP A 102 43.26 12.27 -13.23
CA ASP A 102 43.87 13.60 -13.19
C ASP A 102 43.51 14.31 -11.88
N ASN A 103 42.21 14.36 -11.55
CA ASN A 103 41.71 14.83 -10.26
C ASN A 103 40.30 14.27 -9.96
N SER A 104 39.86 14.36 -8.70
CA SER A 104 38.50 14.05 -8.26
C SER A 104 38.08 14.90 -7.05
N ALA A 105 36.81 15.29 -6.95
CA ALA A 105 36.29 16.10 -5.84
C ALA A 105 34.81 15.81 -5.54
N PHE A 106 34.40 16.04 -4.29
CA PHE A 106 33.00 16.05 -3.87
C PHE A 106 32.50 17.48 -3.68
N TYR A 107 31.22 17.68 -3.94
CA TYR A 107 30.49 18.93 -3.74
C TYR A 107 29.14 18.61 -3.12
N ASP A 108 28.70 19.43 -2.17
CA ASP A 108 27.36 19.37 -1.58
C ASP A 108 26.78 20.79 -1.42
N THR A 109 25.54 20.89 -0.96
CA THR A 109 24.84 22.18 -0.83
C THR A 109 25.56 23.18 0.10
N GLU A 110 26.39 22.71 1.02
CA GLU A 110 27.14 23.55 1.96
C GLU A 110 28.58 23.80 1.49
N ASP A 111 29.15 22.93 0.65
CA ASP A 111 30.52 23.00 0.13
C ASP A 111 30.56 22.96 -1.41
N GLY A 112 30.42 24.15 -2.01
CA GLY A 112 30.72 24.40 -3.42
C GLY A 112 29.59 24.13 -4.43
N LEU A 113 28.54 23.39 -4.07
CA LEU A 113 27.34 23.28 -4.90
C LEU A 113 26.40 24.48 -4.66
N GLY A 114 26.13 24.84 -3.40
CA GLY A 114 25.20 25.91 -3.03
C GLY A 114 23.74 25.42 -3.05
N ASN A 115 23.00 25.69 -4.14
CA ASN A 115 21.65 25.15 -4.30
C ASN A 115 21.69 23.77 -4.99
N PRO A 116 20.67 22.91 -4.81
CA PRO A 116 20.57 21.69 -5.60
C PRO A 116 20.47 21.98 -7.12
N ILE A 117 20.99 21.08 -7.95
CA ILE A 117 20.90 21.21 -9.41
C ILE A 117 19.45 20.99 -9.84
N GLU A 118 18.78 22.04 -10.31
CA GLU A 118 17.40 21.98 -10.84
C GLU A 118 17.36 21.59 -12.32
N VAL A 119 16.20 21.05 -12.74
CA VAL A 119 15.89 20.67 -14.13
C VAL A 119 16.15 21.80 -15.12
N GLY A 120 16.83 21.49 -16.22
CA GLY A 120 16.99 22.40 -17.36
C GLY A 120 17.85 23.65 -17.08
N LYS A 121 18.36 23.83 -15.87
CA LYS A 121 19.25 24.93 -15.47
C LYS A 121 20.65 24.37 -15.19
N PRO A 122 21.61 24.56 -16.12
CA PRO A 122 22.98 24.13 -15.88
C PRO A 122 23.55 24.85 -14.66
N GLN A 123 24.06 24.09 -13.70
CA GLN A 123 24.79 24.60 -12.55
C GLN A 123 26.28 24.52 -12.82
N SER A 124 26.99 25.59 -12.44
CA SER A 124 28.43 25.67 -12.62
C SER A 124 29.13 25.23 -11.34
N VAL A 125 30.04 24.28 -11.47
CA VAL A 125 30.89 23.79 -10.38
C VAL A 125 32.34 24.04 -10.74
N GLU A 126 33.08 24.71 -9.87
CA GLU A 126 34.50 24.97 -10.06
C GLU A 126 35.33 23.71 -9.74
N PHE A 127 35.96 23.13 -10.75
CA PHE A 127 36.72 21.88 -10.64
C PHE A 127 38.15 22.04 -11.12
N SER A 128 39.11 21.68 -10.26
CA SER A 128 40.54 21.74 -10.60
C SER A 128 40.98 20.51 -11.37
N MET A 129 41.78 20.70 -12.44
CA MET A 129 42.36 19.62 -13.24
C MET A 129 43.60 20.12 -13.98
N THR A 130 44.13 19.35 -14.94
CA THR A 130 45.20 19.80 -15.84
C THR A 130 44.74 19.89 -17.31
N THR A 131 45.41 20.73 -18.10
CA THR A 131 45.14 20.91 -19.55
C THR A 131 45.56 19.69 -20.38
N GLY A 132 44.97 19.50 -21.57
CA GLY A 132 45.21 18.35 -22.46
C GLY A 132 43.91 17.62 -22.82
N LEU A 133 44.02 16.40 -23.35
CA LEU A 133 42.90 15.50 -23.64
C LEU A 133 42.33 14.92 -22.35
N ARG A 134 41.05 15.15 -22.06
CA ARG A 134 40.40 14.69 -20.83
C ARG A 134 39.11 13.93 -21.12
N ARG A 135 38.81 12.97 -20.26
CA ARG A 135 37.47 12.37 -20.11
C ARG A 135 36.97 12.70 -18.71
N ILE A 136 35.77 13.26 -18.61
CA ILE A 136 35.24 13.80 -17.35
C ILE A 136 33.91 13.12 -17.06
N TYR A 137 33.79 12.57 -15.86
CA TYR A 137 32.62 11.84 -15.37
C TYR A 137 32.07 12.50 -14.11
N VAL A 138 30.78 12.31 -13.90
CA VAL A 138 30.06 12.83 -12.74
C VAL A 138 29.12 11.77 -12.16
N VAL A 139 29.02 11.74 -10.83
CA VAL A 139 28.09 10.90 -10.08
C VAL A 139 27.28 11.80 -9.15
N GLY A 140 25.97 11.86 -9.37
CA GLY A 140 25.02 12.58 -8.53
C GLY A 140 24.39 11.66 -7.50
N ASN A 141 24.22 12.14 -6.27
CA ASN A 141 23.68 11.42 -5.11
C ASN A 141 24.31 10.02 -4.94
N PRO A 142 25.64 9.91 -4.81
CA PRO A 142 26.32 8.61 -4.70
C PRO A 142 25.79 7.76 -3.53
N GLN A 143 25.35 8.42 -2.45
CA GLN A 143 24.71 7.80 -1.28
C GLN A 143 23.21 8.11 -1.27
N SER A 144 22.47 7.62 -2.27
CA SER A 144 21.04 7.89 -2.43
C SER A 144 20.13 7.29 -1.34
N GLY A 145 20.71 6.59 -0.34
CA GLY A 145 19.99 5.86 0.70
C GLY A 145 19.51 4.46 0.29
N VAL A 146 19.46 4.17 -1.02
CA VAL A 146 18.92 2.90 -1.56
C VAL A 146 20.04 1.90 -1.90
N GLY A 147 21.20 2.39 -2.32
CA GLY A 147 22.33 1.56 -2.77
C GLY A 147 23.53 1.54 -1.82
N THR A 148 24.47 0.63 -2.04
CA THR A 148 25.67 0.44 -1.21
C THR A 148 26.85 1.35 -1.57
N LEU A 149 26.75 2.13 -2.66
CA LEU A 149 27.87 2.93 -3.15
C LEU A 149 28.34 3.94 -2.10
N SER A 150 29.63 3.91 -1.78
CA SER A 150 30.26 4.77 -0.78
C SER A 150 31.20 5.81 -1.39
N ASP A 151 31.40 6.91 -0.66
CA ASP A 151 32.39 7.92 -1.01
C ASP A 151 33.81 7.34 -1.13
N ASP A 152 34.15 6.35 -0.29
CA ASP A 152 35.47 5.75 -0.27
C ASP A 152 35.74 4.89 -1.51
N GLU A 153 34.74 4.16 -2.00
CA GLU A 153 34.83 3.44 -3.27
C GLU A 153 35.11 4.40 -4.44
N LEU A 154 34.42 5.54 -4.47
CA LEU A 154 34.62 6.57 -5.49
C LEU A 154 36.01 7.22 -5.42
N LYS A 155 36.51 7.54 -4.22
CA LYS A 155 37.87 8.11 -4.02
C LYS A 155 38.98 7.13 -4.42
N ASN A 156 38.71 5.83 -4.30
CA ASN A 156 39.69 4.79 -4.58
C ASN A 156 39.83 4.46 -6.07
N VAL A 157 38.96 4.98 -6.94
CA VAL A 157 39.08 4.85 -8.40
C VAL A 157 40.43 5.41 -8.89
N LYS A 158 41.07 4.69 -9.82
CA LYS A 158 42.36 5.08 -10.44
C LYS A 158 42.35 5.06 -11.98
N THR A 159 41.46 4.28 -12.60
CA THR A 159 41.34 4.17 -14.07
C THR A 159 39.87 4.25 -14.49
N ILE A 160 39.62 4.53 -15.78
CA ILE A 160 38.25 4.50 -16.32
C ILE A 160 37.69 3.07 -16.26
N ALA A 161 38.51 2.05 -16.51
CA ALA A 161 38.10 0.66 -16.37
C ALA A 161 37.61 0.34 -14.95
N ALA A 162 38.32 0.84 -13.92
CA ALA A 162 37.89 0.71 -12.52
C ALA A 162 36.58 1.46 -12.25
N LEU A 163 36.39 2.67 -12.82
CA LEU A 163 35.13 3.42 -12.69
C LEU A 163 33.94 2.69 -13.32
N LYS A 164 34.10 2.15 -14.55
CA LYS A 164 33.05 1.39 -15.25
C LYS A 164 32.81 -0.01 -14.65
N ALA A 165 33.74 -0.50 -13.82
CA ALA A 165 33.57 -1.71 -13.04
C ALA A 165 32.80 -1.50 -11.73
N LEU A 166 32.74 -0.26 -11.22
CA LEU A 166 31.97 0.05 -10.01
C LEU A 166 30.48 -0.19 -10.23
N TYR A 167 29.84 -0.62 -9.15
CA TYR A 167 28.42 -0.89 -9.06
C TYR A 167 27.84 -0.33 -7.78
N SER A 168 26.51 -0.22 -7.74
CA SER A 168 25.74 0.02 -6.53
C SER A 168 24.78 -1.14 -6.37
N LYS A 169 24.95 -1.94 -5.31
CA LYS A 169 24.00 -2.99 -4.93
C LYS A 169 22.85 -2.35 -4.19
N LEU A 170 21.62 -2.82 -4.37
CA LEU A 170 20.50 -2.42 -3.52
C LEU A 170 20.73 -2.90 -2.09
N SER A 171 20.63 -1.99 -1.12
CA SER A 171 20.73 -2.32 0.30
C SER A 171 19.60 -3.26 0.73
N ASP A 172 18.41 -3.07 0.14
CA ASP A 172 17.26 -3.97 0.15
C ASP A 172 16.98 -4.42 -1.29
N ASN A 173 17.21 -5.70 -1.60
CA ASN A 173 17.00 -6.26 -2.94
C ASN A 173 15.52 -6.51 -3.30
N LEU A 174 14.59 -6.25 -2.38
CA LEU A 174 13.14 -6.33 -2.54
C LEU A 174 12.52 -4.94 -2.82
N SER A 175 13.31 -3.86 -2.67
CA SER A 175 12.81 -2.48 -2.71
C SER A 175 12.61 -1.95 -4.14
N VAL A 176 11.38 -1.51 -4.40
CA VAL A 176 10.97 -0.87 -5.66
C VAL A 176 10.61 0.61 -5.50
N GLU A 177 10.82 1.17 -4.30
CA GLU A 177 10.58 2.58 -3.99
C GLU A 177 11.93 3.35 -3.92
N ARG A 178 11.91 4.66 -4.13
CA ARG A 178 13.10 5.53 -4.08
C ARG A 178 12.81 6.81 -3.30
N VAL A 179 13.78 7.28 -2.51
CA VAL A 179 13.73 8.61 -1.84
C VAL A 179 14.67 9.60 -2.53
N TYR A 180 15.88 9.15 -2.89
CA TYR A 180 16.80 9.87 -3.77
C TYR A 180 17.29 8.96 -4.89
N PHE A 181 17.80 9.56 -5.96
CA PHE A 181 18.19 8.85 -7.17
C PHE A 181 19.69 8.98 -7.42
N LEU A 182 20.37 7.84 -7.50
CA LEU A 182 21.74 7.77 -8.01
C LEU A 182 21.72 8.15 -9.49
N MET A 183 22.59 9.07 -9.87
CA MET A 183 22.69 9.55 -11.24
C MET A 183 24.13 9.50 -11.72
N THR A 184 24.32 9.29 -13.02
CA THR A 184 25.64 9.34 -13.63
C THR A 184 25.62 10.13 -14.93
N GLY A 185 26.74 10.76 -15.24
CA GLY A 185 26.91 11.57 -16.44
C GLY A 185 28.37 11.61 -16.87
N GLN A 186 28.58 12.00 -18.13
CA GLN A 186 29.90 12.20 -18.69
C GLN A 186 29.89 13.39 -19.64
N ALA A 187 31.06 14.01 -19.83
CA ALA A 187 31.22 15.04 -20.84
C ALA A 187 31.12 14.40 -22.23
N ILE A 188 30.12 14.81 -23.02
CA ILE A 188 29.94 14.40 -24.40
C ILE A 188 29.99 15.61 -25.30
N THR A 189 30.86 15.58 -26.32
CA THR A 189 30.90 16.64 -27.33
C THR A 189 29.68 16.58 -28.25
N LYS A 190 29.39 17.66 -28.96
CA LYS A 190 28.35 17.67 -30.01
C LYS A 190 28.53 16.57 -31.08
N GLU A 191 29.76 16.11 -31.28
CA GLU A 191 30.14 15.05 -32.23
C GLU A 191 30.02 13.65 -31.62
N LYS A 192 29.45 13.53 -30.41
CA LYS A 192 29.29 12.28 -29.63
C LYS A 192 30.61 11.64 -29.20
N SER A 193 31.68 12.43 -29.02
CA SER A 193 32.93 11.98 -28.43
C SER A 193 32.90 12.09 -26.91
N GLU A 194 33.49 11.13 -26.20
CA GLU A 194 33.73 11.17 -24.75
C GLU A 194 34.98 11.98 -24.36
N ILE A 195 35.83 12.32 -25.33
CA ILE A 195 37.09 13.05 -25.14
C ILE A 195 36.87 14.54 -25.41
N VAL A 196 37.31 15.39 -24.48
CA VAL A 196 37.34 16.86 -24.59
C VAL A 196 38.77 17.38 -24.52
N THR A 197 39.03 18.55 -25.11
CA THR A 197 40.33 19.23 -25.06
C THR A 197 40.26 20.42 -24.10
N VAL A 198 41.02 20.35 -23.01
CA VAL A 198 41.12 21.41 -21.99
C VAL A 198 42.33 22.29 -22.26
N TYR A 199 42.14 23.61 -22.33
CA TYR A 199 43.21 24.58 -22.56
C TYR A 199 43.21 25.68 -21.51
N LYS A 200 44.35 26.34 -21.32
CA LYS A 200 44.49 27.49 -20.42
C LYS A 200 43.85 28.73 -21.05
N SER A 201 42.79 29.25 -20.44
CA SER A 201 42.05 30.44 -20.89
C SER A 201 42.51 31.72 -20.17
N GLY A 202 43.14 31.59 -19.00
CA GLY A 202 43.69 32.68 -18.20
C GLY A 202 44.62 32.15 -17.10
N ASP A 203 45.12 33.02 -16.22
CA ASP A 203 45.99 32.56 -15.12
C ASP A 203 45.23 31.67 -14.13
N HIS A 204 45.65 30.40 -14.05
CA HIS A 204 45.00 29.33 -13.29
C HIS A 204 43.54 29.04 -13.73
N GLN A 205 43.13 29.50 -14.91
CA GLN A 205 41.78 29.32 -15.46
C GLN A 205 41.82 28.45 -16.71
N GLY A 206 40.91 27.49 -16.79
CA GLY A 206 40.76 26.53 -17.89
C GLY A 206 39.48 26.76 -18.70
N ALA A 207 39.45 26.24 -19.92
CA ALA A 207 38.25 26.15 -20.74
C ALA A 207 38.28 24.86 -21.58
N ILE A 208 37.10 24.31 -21.88
CA ILE A 208 36.95 23.23 -22.86
C ILE A 208 36.80 23.85 -24.25
N ARG A 209 37.55 23.33 -25.23
CA ARG A 209 37.55 23.84 -26.61
C ARG A 209 36.26 23.49 -27.35
N GLU A 210 35.74 22.29 -27.14
CA GLU A 210 34.56 21.77 -27.80
C GLU A 210 33.27 22.22 -27.09
N ASP A 211 32.18 22.33 -27.86
CA ASP A 211 30.85 22.38 -27.26
C ASP A 211 30.54 21.00 -26.65
N TYR A 212 30.28 20.97 -25.35
CA TYR A 212 30.01 19.75 -24.60
C TYR A 212 28.68 19.82 -23.84
N THR A 213 28.10 18.67 -23.58
CA THR A 213 27.03 18.47 -22.60
C THR A 213 27.51 17.54 -21.50
N MET A 214 27.10 17.82 -20.27
CA MET A 214 27.32 16.95 -19.12
C MET A 214 25.98 16.79 -18.41
N ALA A 215 25.26 15.74 -18.80
CA ALA A 215 23.91 15.46 -18.32
C ALA A 215 23.93 14.25 -17.38
N LEU A 216 23.39 14.43 -16.18
CA LEU A 216 23.14 13.35 -15.22
C LEU A 216 21.87 12.60 -15.62
N ASN A 217 21.98 11.28 -15.75
CA ASN A 217 20.88 10.36 -16.04
C ASN A 217 20.69 9.43 -14.84
N HIS A 218 19.45 9.08 -14.54
CA HIS A 218 19.15 8.08 -13.52
C HIS A 218 19.74 6.71 -13.89
N VAL A 219 20.15 5.96 -12.87
CA VAL A 219 20.54 4.54 -13.06
C VAL A 219 19.35 3.59 -13.00
N ASP A 220 18.21 4.07 -12.49
CA ASP A 220 16.93 3.35 -12.43
C ASP A 220 16.04 3.68 -13.64
N ALA A 221 15.10 2.79 -13.93
CA ALA A 221 13.93 3.01 -14.77
C ALA A 221 12.71 3.31 -13.89
N ARG A 222 11.77 4.10 -14.40
CA ARG A 222 10.44 4.31 -13.79
C ARG A 222 9.40 3.48 -14.53
N ILE A 223 8.59 2.74 -13.80
CA ILE A 223 7.52 1.91 -14.34
C ILE A 223 6.18 2.40 -13.79
N THR A 224 5.22 2.64 -14.67
CA THR A 224 3.84 3.03 -14.32
C THR A 224 2.86 2.05 -14.92
N PHE A 225 1.91 1.58 -14.12
CA PHE A 225 0.76 0.81 -14.56
C PHE A 225 -0.50 1.64 -14.39
N ASN A 226 -1.25 1.79 -15.47
CA ASN A 226 -2.60 2.32 -15.49
C ASN A 226 -3.57 1.16 -15.71
N ILE A 227 -4.34 0.82 -14.70
CA ILE A 227 -5.36 -0.21 -14.75
C ILE A 227 -6.69 0.46 -15.10
N ILE A 228 -7.27 0.03 -16.22
CA ILE A 228 -8.42 0.69 -16.83
C ILE A 228 -9.52 -0.36 -17.02
N PRO A 229 -10.56 -0.36 -16.16
CA PRO A 229 -11.72 -1.21 -16.39
C PRO A 229 -12.50 -0.75 -17.63
N ALA A 230 -13.09 -1.71 -18.36
CA ALA A 230 -14.00 -1.41 -19.46
C ALA A 230 -15.32 -0.80 -18.96
N VAL A 231 -16.08 -0.16 -19.85
CA VAL A 231 -17.39 0.41 -19.50
C VAL A 231 -18.33 -0.71 -19.04
N GLY A 232 -18.94 -0.55 -17.86
CA GLY A 232 -19.84 -1.55 -17.27
C GLY A 232 -19.12 -2.64 -16.47
N VAL A 233 -17.79 -2.56 -16.35
CA VAL A 233 -16.95 -3.48 -15.57
C VAL A 233 -16.39 -2.71 -14.39
N THR A 234 -16.39 -3.35 -13.22
CA THR A 234 -15.65 -2.90 -12.05
C THR A 234 -14.44 -3.81 -11.90
N PHE A 235 -13.26 -3.22 -11.69
CA PHE A 235 -12.07 -3.96 -11.30
C PHE A 235 -11.48 -3.28 -10.07
N GLU A 236 -11.44 -4.01 -8.96
CA GLU A 236 -10.84 -3.58 -7.70
C GLU A 236 -9.48 -4.27 -7.59
N PRO A 237 -8.36 -3.58 -7.85
CA PRO A 237 -7.05 -4.16 -7.65
C PRO A 237 -6.77 -4.37 -6.16
N GLU A 238 -6.24 -5.54 -5.83
CA GLU A 238 -6.00 -5.95 -4.44
C GLU A 238 -4.51 -5.87 -4.08
N ALA A 239 -3.64 -6.32 -4.99
CA ALA A 239 -2.21 -6.34 -4.77
C ALA A 239 -1.45 -6.36 -6.09
N TYR A 240 -0.20 -5.91 -6.06
CA TYR A 240 0.76 -6.27 -7.10
C TYR A 240 2.08 -6.71 -6.49
N ARG A 241 2.79 -7.59 -7.20
CA ARG A 241 4.15 -8.01 -6.87
C ARG A 241 5.05 -7.86 -8.09
N VAL A 242 6.22 -7.28 -7.89
CA VAL A 242 7.28 -7.20 -8.91
C VAL A 242 8.20 -8.38 -8.69
N ILE A 243 8.27 -9.29 -9.65
CA ILE A 243 9.11 -10.48 -9.59
C ILE A 243 10.37 -10.27 -10.42
N ASN A 244 11.49 -10.84 -9.97
CA ASN A 244 12.82 -10.68 -10.54
C ASN A 244 13.31 -9.22 -10.58
N ILE A 245 13.29 -8.53 -9.43
CA ILE A 245 13.93 -7.23 -9.26
C ILE A 245 15.45 -7.40 -9.33
N PRO A 246 16.18 -6.67 -10.20
CA PRO A 246 17.63 -6.72 -10.23
C PRO A 246 18.22 -6.16 -8.94
N GLY A 247 19.13 -6.90 -8.29
CA GLY A 247 19.69 -6.52 -7.00
C GLY A 247 20.70 -5.35 -7.03
N GLY A 248 20.89 -4.66 -8.16
CA GLY A 248 21.80 -3.51 -8.27
C GLY A 248 22.05 -3.09 -9.71
N THR A 249 22.98 -2.15 -9.89
CA THR A 249 23.32 -1.57 -11.19
C THR A 249 24.79 -1.18 -11.27
N TYR A 250 25.38 -1.23 -12.47
CA TYR A 250 26.67 -0.57 -12.71
C TYR A 250 26.48 0.96 -12.77
N LEU A 251 27.49 1.72 -12.36
CA LEU A 251 27.40 3.19 -12.39
C LEU A 251 27.19 3.69 -13.84
N PHE A 252 27.90 3.10 -14.80
CA PHE A 252 27.81 3.43 -16.22
C PHE A 252 27.33 2.21 -17.02
N SER A 253 26.42 2.44 -17.98
CA SER A 253 25.85 1.37 -18.80
C SER A 253 26.91 0.70 -19.67
N ARG A 254 26.73 -0.60 -19.91
CA ARG A 254 27.56 -1.41 -20.81
C ARG A 254 26.78 -1.82 -22.04
N GLU A 255 27.49 -2.07 -23.14
CA GLU A 255 26.88 -2.53 -24.39
C GLU A 255 26.25 -3.92 -24.21
N LYS A 256 24.97 -4.03 -24.56
CA LYS A 256 24.23 -5.30 -24.58
C LYS A 256 24.79 -6.21 -25.68
N GLN A 257 24.96 -7.49 -25.36
CA GLN A 257 25.43 -8.50 -26.30
C GLN A 257 24.31 -9.50 -26.61
N ASN A 258 24.40 -10.15 -27.77
CA ASN A 258 23.50 -11.24 -28.15
C ASN A 258 23.92 -12.60 -27.54
N SER A 259 24.77 -12.61 -26.51
CA SER A 259 25.17 -13.82 -25.77
C SER A 259 24.10 -14.24 -24.76
N GLY A 260 24.16 -15.51 -24.32
CA GLY A 260 23.27 -16.03 -23.26
C GLY A 260 23.65 -15.60 -21.85
N ASP A 261 24.89 -15.13 -21.66
CA ASP A 261 25.42 -14.70 -20.36
C ASP A 261 25.24 -13.18 -20.22
N ASN A 262 24.29 -12.75 -19.39
CA ASN A 262 23.88 -11.34 -19.17
C ASN A 262 24.96 -10.48 -18.48
N THR A 263 26.17 -10.38 -19.04
CA THR A 263 27.32 -9.72 -18.39
C THR A 263 27.31 -8.18 -18.45
N TRP A 264 26.37 -7.60 -19.19
CA TRP A 264 26.24 -6.15 -19.38
C TRP A 264 25.43 -5.48 -18.27
N ASP A 265 24.47 -6.17 -17.68
CA ASP A 265 23.75 -5.72 -16.49
C ASP A 265 24.35 -6.33 -15.23
N TYR A 266 24.08 -5.71 -14.09
CA TYR A 266 24.60 -6.19 -12.81
C TYR A 266 23.72 -7.31 -12.26
N ASP A 267 24.28 -8.50 -12.09
CA ASP A 267 23.59 -9.65 -11.49
C ASP A 267 24.27 -10.21 -10.22
N GLY A 268 25.34 -9.55 -9.75
CA GLY A 268 26.15 -10.00 -8.60
C GLY A 268 25.41 -10.06 -7.27
N ALA A 269 24.24 -9.41 -7.17
CA ALA A 269 23.36 -9.45 -6.01
C ALA A 269 22.13 -10.36 -6.20
N GLY A 270 22.02 -11.04 -7.35
CA GLY A 270 20.87 -11.86 -7.71
C GLY A 270 19.61 -11.05 -8.05
N TYR A 271 18.49 -11.76 -8.07
CA TYR A 271 17.16 -11.22 -8.34
C TYR A 271 16.23 -11.64 -7.21
N ALA A 272 15.28 -10.78 -6.84
CA ALA A 272 14.34 -11.08 -5.77
C ALA A 272 12.92 -10.60 -6.11
N PRO A 273 11.87 -11.21 -5.52
CA PRO A 273 10.51 -10.70 -5.61
C PRO A 273 10.29 -9.55 -4.63
N SER A 274 9.42 -8.60 -4.92
CA SER A 274 8.97 -7.62 -3.93
C SER A 274 8.15 -8.31 -2.85
N ASN A 275 8.40 -7.98 -1.57
CA ASN A 275 7.58 -8.45 -0.44
C ASN A 275 6.41 -7.50 -0.06
N ARG A 276 6.25 -6.41 -0.82
CA ARG A 276 5.39 -5.27 -0.47
C ARG A 276 4.01 -5.34 -1.15
N LEU A 277 2.93 -5.36 -0.35
CA LEU A 277 1.53 -5.28 -0.81
C LEU A 277 1.13 -3.83 -1.13
N SER A 278 1.55 -3.36 -2.30
CA SER A 278 1.59 -1.92 -2.61
C SER A 278 0.23 -1.24 -2.80
N ASP A 279 0.18 0.04 -2.43
CA ASP A 279 -0.98 0.91 -2.58
C ASP A 279 -1.28 1.20 -4.06
N PHE A 280 -2.58 1.25 -4.39
CA PHE A 280 -3.09 1.77 -5.65
C PHE A 280 -3.61 3.19 -5.43
N THR A 281 -3.40 4.06 -6.42
CA THR A 281 -3.99 5.40 -6.45
C THR A 281 -5.11 5.44 -7.46
N GLU A 282 -6.31 5.81 -7.03
CA GLU A 282 -7.42 6.05 -7.94
C GLU A 282 -7.32 7.44 -8.57
N LYS A 283 -7.39 7.51 -9.90
CA LYS A 283 -7.40 8.78 -10.63
C LYS A 283 -8.07 8.64 -11.99
N ASP A 284 -9.00 9.55 -12.30
CA ASP A 284 -9.67 9.63 -13.60
C ASP A 284 -10.32 8.28 -14.03
N GLY A 285 -10.87 7.53 -13.06
CA GLY A 285 -11.47 6.21 -13.27
C GLY A 285 -10.46 5.09 -13.55
N LYS A 286 -9.21 5.25 -13.10
CA LYS A 286 -8.13 4.28 -13.26
C LYS A 286 -7.44 4.06 -11.92
N SER A 287 -7.09 2.81 -11.65
CA SER A 287 -6.17 2.49 -10.58
C SER A 287 -4.75 2.55 -11.11
N ILE A 288 -3.89 3.29 -10.43
CA ILE A 288 -2.51 3.56 -10.87
C ILE A 288 -1.56 3.02 -9.82
N PHE A 289 -0.50 2.35 -10.26
CA PHE A 289 0.66 2.11 -9.43
C PHE A 289 1.98 2.37 -10.16
N GLU A 290 3.00 2.78 -9.41
CA GLU A 290 4.31 3.13 -9.96
C GLU A 290 5.44 2.60 -9.08
N PHE A 291 6.56 2.26 -9.71
CA PHE A 291 7.74 1.76 -9.01
C PHE A 291 9.02 2.00 -9.83
N TYR A 292 10.18 1.80 -9.19
CA TYR A 292 11.50 1.96 -9.79
C TYR A 292 12.31 0.68 -9.70
N ILE A 293 13.00 0.34 -10.78
CA ILE A 293 13.94 -0.79 -10.83
C ILE A 293 15.22 -0.39 -11.54
N CYS A 294 16.33 -1.03 -11.18
CA CYS A 294 17.55 -0.96 -11.97
C CYS A 294 17.32 -1.56 -13.38
N GLU A 295 18.19 -1.22 -14.33
CA GLU A 295 18.09 -1.78 -15.69
C GLU A 295 18.11 -3.32 -15.68
N ASN A 296 17.29 -3.92 -16.55
CA ASN A 296 17.23 -5.36 -16.76
C ASN A 296 16.95 -5.65 -18.23
N ARG A 297 17.99 -6.06 -18.98
CA ARG A 297 17.98 -6.18 -20.44
C ARG A 297 18.22 -7.62 -20.89
N GLN A 298 17.37 -8.54 -20.43
CA GLN A 298 17.48 -9.97 -20.71
C GLN A 298 17.23 -10.29 -22.18
N ASN A 299 18.01 -11.23 -22.72
CA ASN A 299 17.64 -11.90 -23.97
C ASN A 299 16.55 -12.96 -23.69
N PRO A 300 15.55 -13.12 -24.58
CA PRO A 300 14.50 -14.13 -24.40
C PRO A 300 15.09 -15.55 -24.33
N LYS A 301 14.49 -16.43 -23.51
CA LYS A 301 14.87 -17.86 -23.43
C LYS A 301 14.71 -18.53 -24.79
N GLN A 302 13.58 -18.23 -25.45
CA GLN A 302 13.30 -18.61 -26.82
C GLN A 302 12.62 -17.45 -27.54
N LYS A 303 12.96 -17.21 -28.81
CA LYS A 303 12.28 -16.20 -29.62
C LYS A 303 10.89 -16.69 -30.05
N ILE A 304 9.89 -15.83 -29.88
CA ILE A 304 8.55 -15.99 -30.47
C ILE A 304 8.68 -15.77 -31.99
N SER A 305 8.12 -16.68 -32.78
CA SER A 305 8.13 -16.67 -34.26
C SER A 305 6.72 -16.84 -34.82
N THR A 306 6.57 -16.73 -36.14
CA THR A 306 5.30 -16.94 -36.84
C THR A 306 4.67 -18.32 -36.59
N GLU A 307 5.46 -19.33 -36.25
CA GLU A 307 5.01 -20.71 -35.99
C GLU A 307 4.64 -20.94 -34.51
N SER A 308 4.81 -19.93 -33.65
CA SER A 308 4.65 -20.06 -32.20
C SER A 308 3.19 -20.05 -31.73
N LEU A 309 2.29 -19.44 -32.52
CA LEU A 309 0.84 -19.49 -32.28
C LEU A 309 0.26 -20.78 -32.87
N LEU A 310 -0.11 -21.71 -31.99
CA LEU A 310 -0.77 -22.97 -32.37
C LEU A 310 -2.30 -22.93 -32.16
N GLU A 311 -2.79 -21.92 -31.46
CA GLU A 311 -4.18 -21.72 -31.03
C GLU A 311 -4.60 -20.24 -31.25
N GLU A 312 -5.85 -19.90 -30.94
CA GLU A 312 -6.33 -18.51 -30.98
C GLU A 312 -5.59 -17.66 -29.93
N GLY A 313 -5.23 -16.41 -30.25
CA GLY A 313 -4.49 -15.53 -29.34
C GLY A 313 -3.62 -14.50 -30.06
N THR A 314 -2.73 -13.84 -29.31
CA THR A 314 -1.74 -12.88 -29.85
C THR A 314 -0.32 -13.36 -29.57
N TYR A 315 0.66 -12.92 -30.37
CA TYR A 315 2.06 -13.25 -30.07
C TYR A 315 2.51 -12.69 -28.71
N TYR A 316 1.95 -11.56 -28.28
CA TYR A 316 2.23 -10.99 -26.96
C TYR A 316 1.84 -11.94 -25.82
N ALA A 317 0.66 -12.57 -25.87
CA ALA A 317 0.20 -13.50 -24.81
C ALA A 317 1.11 -14.72 -24.62
N LEU A 318 1.97 -15.04 -25.60
CA LEU A 318 2.95 -16.12 -25.47
C LEU A 318 4.09 -15.78 -24.52
N ARG A 319 4.29 -14.50 -24.15
CA ARG A 319 5.33 -14.10 -23.19
C ARG A 319 5.12 -14.78 -21.83
N GLU A 320 3.86 -15.03 -21.47
CA GLU A 320 3.45 -15.67 -20.21
C GLU A 320 3.29 -17.19 -20.32
N LYS A 321 3.46 -17.79 -21.51
CA LYS A 321 3.25 -19.24 -21.70
C LYS A 321 4.22 -20.08 -20.87
N GLN A 322 3.67 -21.02 -20.11
CA GLN A 322 4.43 -21.98 -19.29
C GLN A 322 4.41 -23.40 -19.87
N GLU A 323 5.43 -24.18 -19.52
CA GLU A 323 5.48 -25.62 -19.80
C GLU A 323 4.41 -26.37 -18.99
N LYS A 324 3.58 -27.20 -19.62
CA LYS A 324 2.59 -28.03 -18.91
C LYS A 324 3.18 -29.41 -18.58
N LYS A 325 3.29 -29.75 -17.29
CA LYS A 325 3.82 -31.05 -16.82
C LYS A 325 2.68 -31.96 -16.42
N LEU A 326 2.62 -33.18 -16.97
CA LEU A 326 1.56 -34.14 -16.67
C LEU A 326 1.67 -34.65 -15.23
N ILE A 327 0.57 -34.60 -14.49
CA ILE A 327 0.49 -35.11 -13.11
C ILE A 327 -0.50 -36.28 -13.00
N THR A 328 -0.28 -37.15 -12.01
CA THR A 328 -1.28 -38.13 -11.55
C THR A 328 -1.85 -37.63 -10.21
N GLY A 329 -2.79 -36.69 -10.27
CA GLY A 329 -3.32 -35.94 -9.11
C GLY A 329 -4.75 -36.31 -8.67
N THR A 330 -5.11 -35.83 -7.47
CA THR A 330 -6.28 -36.17 -6.63
C THR A 330 -7.50 -35.26 -6.80
N VAL A 331 -7.42 -34.22 -7.64
CA VAL A 331 -8.50 -33.25 -7.91
C VAL A 331 -9.19 -33.63 -9.22
N GLU A 332 -10.51 -33.80 -9.19
CA GLU A 332 -11.31 -34.21 -10.34
C GLU A 332 -11.25 -33.13 -11.44
N GLY A 333 -10.61 -33.45 -12.58
CA GLY A 333 -10.50 -32.57 -13.74
C GLY A 333 -9.08 -32.07 -14.06
N GLN A 334 -8.18 -32.02 -13.07
CA GLN A 334 -6.80 -31.55 -13.25
C GLN A 334 -5.92 -32.63 -13.92
N LYS A 335 -5.12 -32.23 -14.90
CA LYS A 335 -4.21 -33.08 -15.68
C LYS A 335 -2.76 -32.61 -15.65
N TYR A 336 -2.52 -31.31 -15.44
CA TYR A 336 -1.20 -30.70 -15.52
C TYR A 336 -0.86 -29.86 -14.27
N GLU A 337 0.43 -29.57 -14.11
CA GLU A 337 0.97 -28.50 -13.27
C GLU A 337 1.82 -27.55 -14.13
N ASN A 338 1.83 -26.25 -13.80
CA ASN A 338 2.61 -25.25 -14.52
C ASN A 338 4.12 -25.33 -14.19
N GLY A 339 4.95 -25.28 -15.23
CA GLY A 339 6.40 -25.34 -15.18
C GLY A 339 7.10 -24.01 -15.48
N GLU A 340 8.31 -24.07 -16.03
CA GLU A 340 9.06 -22.87 -16.41
C GLU A 340 8.40 -22.12 -17.57
N TYR A 341 8.65 -20.81 -17.70
CA TYR A 341 8.25 -20.06 -18.89
C TYR A 341 8.93 -20.59 -20.16
N VAL A 342 8.19 -20.65 -21.26
CA VAL A 342 8.66 -21.16 -22.55
C VAL A 342 9.54 -20.12 -23.24
N TYR A 343 9.10 -18.86 -23.30
CA TYR A 343 9.75 -17.79 -24.08
C TYR A 343 10.49 -16.76 -23.21
N ALA A 344 9.91 -16.36 -22.08
CA ALA A 344 10.53 -15.41 -21.17
C ALA A 344 11.78 -16.02 -20.50
N ASN A 345 12.77 -15.17 -20.23
CA ASN A 345 13.95 -15.56 -19.45
C ASN A 345 13.55 -15.70 -17.98
N ALA A 346 14.11 -16.69 -17.27
CA ALA A 346 13.87 -16.86 -15.83
C ALA A 346 14.28 -15.63 -14.98
N LYS A 347 15.13 -14.75 -15.52
CA LYS A 347 15.56 -13.47 -14.90
C LYS A 347 14.81 -12.24 -15.44
N SER A 348 13.86 -12.40 -16.37
CA SER A 348 13.05 -11.28 -16.86
C SER A 348 12.14 -10.77 -15.74
N THR A 349 12.09 -9.44 -15.55
CA THR A 349 11.19 -8.81 -14.57
C THR A 349 9.76 -8.86 -15.08
N TYR A 350 8.83 -9.21 -14.20
CA TYR A 350 7.40 -9.22 -14.48
C TYR A 350 6.59 -8.75 -13.27
N VAL A 351 5.34 -8.40 -13.51
CA VAL A 351 4.38 -8.00 -12.46
C VAL A 351 3.27 -9.04 -12.38
N GLU A 352 2.97 -9.49 -11.17
CA GLU A 352 1.74 -10.20 -10.83
C GLU A 352 0.75 -9.16 -10.29
N LEU A 353 -0.37 -8.94 -10.97
CA LEU A 353 -1.44 -8.03 -10.58
C LEU A 353 -2.66 -8.85 -10.15
N GLU A 354 -3.02 -8.77 -8.89
CA GLU A 354 -4.18 -9.44 -8.31
C GLU A 354 -5.33 -8.45 -8.14
N GLY A 355 -6.55 -8.88 -8.44
CA GLY A 355 -7.74 -8.06 -8.21
C GLY A 355 -9.05 -8.82 -8.39
N THR A 356 -10.12 -8.14 -8.01
CA THR A 356 -11.49 -8.63 -8.16
C THR A 356 -12.17 -7.91 -9.31
N ILE A 357 -12.68 -8.67 -10.28
CA ILE A 357 -13.51 -8.15 -11.38
C ILE A 357 -14.99 -8.46 -11.11
N THR A 358 -15.86 -7.48 -11.40
CA THR A 358 -17.32 -7.65 -11.31
C THR A 358 -18.00 -6.95 -12.49
N TYR A 359 -18.91 -7.64 -13.17
CA TYR A 359 -19.74 -7.10 -14.25
C TYR A 359 -21.03 -7.90 -14.43
N LYS A 360 -21.91 -7.48 -15.35
CA LYS A 360 -23.06 -8.29 -15.77
C LYS A 360 -22.80 -8.88 -17.14
N ASP A 361 -23.02 -10.18 -17.28
CA ASP A 361 -22.94 -10.86 -18.58
C ASP A 361 -24.14 -10.50 -19.49
N ASP A 362 -24.14 -11.03 -20.72
CA ASP A 362 -25.19 -10.78 -21.72
C ASP A 362 -26.58 -11.25 -21.25
N ASP A 363 -26.64 -12.22 -20.35
CA ASP A 363 -27.88 -12.75 -19.76
C ASP A 363 -28.34 -11.94 -18.52
N GLY A 364 -27.55 -10.94 -18.11
CA GLY A 364 -27.81 -10.09 -16.95
C GLY A 364 -27.38 -10.69 -15.61
N SER A 365 -26.69 -11.83 -15.62
CA SER A 365 -26.13 -12.49 -14.42
C SER A 365 -24.93 -11.70 -13.91
N GLU A 366 -24.75 -11.62 -12.60
CA GLU A 366 -23.57 -10.99 -12.01
C GLU A 366 -22.39 -11.95 -12.11
N VAL A 367 -21.35 -11.54 -12.83
CA VAL A 367 -20.07 -12.23 -12.89
C VAL A 367 -19.15 -11.61 -11.85
N TYR A 368 -18.65 -12.45 -10.96
CA TYR A 368 -17.64 -12.10 -9.97
C TYR A 368 -16.44 -13.01 -10.19
N ALA A 369 -15.24 -12.46 -10.27
CA ALA A 369 -14.05 -13.29 -10.30
C ALA A 369 -12.87 -12.64 -9.58
N LYS A 370 -12.08 -13.48 -8.91
CA LYS A 370 -10.76 -13.09 -8.42
C LYS A 370 -9.73 -13.53 -9.44
N THR A 371 -8.97 -12.59 -9.98
CA THR A 371 -8.03 -12.81 -11.07
C THR A 371 -6.62 -12.42 -10.69
N THR A 372 -5.66 -13.14 -11.27
CA THR A 372 -4.23 -12.80 -11.26
C THR A 372 -3.77 -12.61 -12.69
N TYR A 373 -3.16 -11.46 -12.98
CA TYR A 373 -2.58 -11.14 -14.28
C TYR A 373 -1.06 -11.09 -14.18
N THR A 374 -0.37 -11.93 -14.94
CA THR A 374 1.09 -11.90 -15.08
C THR A 374 1.48 -11.06 -16.29
N ILE A 375 2.39 -10.10 -16.11
CA ILE A 375 2.79 -9.14 -17.16
C ILE A 375 4.31 -8.97 -17.18
N HIS A 376 5.00 -9.57 -18.15
CA HIS A 376 6.44 -9.37 -18.34
C HIS A 376 6.77 -7.96 -18.84
N LEU A 377 7.74 -7.30 -18.20
CA LEU A 377 8.20 -5.98 -18.61
C LEU A 377 9.01 -6.02 -19.91
N GLY A 378 9.00 -4.91 -20.66
CA GLY A 378 9.80 -4.69 -21.85
C GLY A 378 9.30 -3.52 -22.70
N ASN A 379 10.15 -3.06 -23.62
CA ASN A 379 9.76 -2.06 -24.61
C ASN A 379 9.00 -2.70 -25.79
N THR A 380 7.72 -3.00 -25.59
CA THR A 380 6.88 -3.69 -26.58
C THR A 380 6.10 -2.73 -27.50
N GLY A 381 6.53 -1.47 -27.61
CA GLY A 381 5.89 -0.44 -28.42
C GLY A 381 5.10 0.59 -27.63
N ASN A 382 4.45 1.53 -28.32
CA ASN A 382 3.67 2.61 -27.71
C ASN A 382 2.29 2.76 -28.36
N SER A 383 1.48 3.70 -27.88
CA SER A 383 0.10 3.93 -28.34
C SER A 383 -0.03 4.29 -29.83
N ASN A 384 1.05 4.69 -30.49
CA ASN A 384 1.08 4.98 -31.93
C ASN A 384 1.54 3.78 -32.77
N THR A 385 1.97 2.69 -32.14
CA THR A 385 2.36 1.46 -32.83
C THR A 385 1.11 0.63 -33.12
N ALA A 386 0.70 0.57 -34.40
CA ALA A 386 -0.38 -0.30 -34.83
C ALA A 386 0.02 -1.77 -34.68
N ASP A 387 -0.89 -2.61 -34.17
CA ASP A 387 -0.75 -4.06 -34.05
C ASP A 387 0.51 -4.55 -33.30
N TRP A 388 0.99 -3.77 -32.33
CA TRP A 388 2.18 -4.10 -31.53
C TRP A 388 2.09 -5.45 -30.82
N LEU A 389 0.87 -5.92 -30.51
CA LEU A 389 0.59 -7.24 -29.94
C LEU A 389 1.05 -8.40 -30.83
N ASN A 390 1.24 -8.14 -32.13
CA ASN A 390 1.64 -9.13 -33.13
C ASN A 390 2.97 -8.81 -33.84
N ASP A 391 3.68 -7.76 -33.43
CA ASP A 391 5.00 -7.41 -33.97
C ASP A 391 6.09 -8.25 -33.29
N LEU A 392 6.74 -9.14 -34.06
CA LEU A 392 7.74 -10.08 -33.55
C LEU A 392 8.98 -9.40 -32.95
N GLU A 393 9.36 -8.20 -33.39
CA GLU A 393 10.49 -7.48 -32.80
C GLU A 393 10.11 -6.94 -31.42
N LEU A 394 8.91 -6.38 -31.31
CA LEU A 394 8.41 -5.77 -30.09
C LEU A 394 8.06 -6.80 -29.01
N VAL A 395 7.36 -7.90 -29.36
CA VAL A 395 6.97 -8.92 -28.36
C VAL A 395 8.18 -9.70 -27.82
N ASN A 396 9.29 -9.75 -28.57
CA ASN A 396 10.55 -10.36 -28.11
C ASN A 396 11.45 -9.38 -27.34
N ASN A 397 11.04 -8.13 -27.16
CA ASN A 397 11.77 -7.15 -26.39
C ASN A 397 11.35 -7.21 -24.91
N TYR A 398 12.29 -7.61 -24.04
CA TYR A 398 12.11 -7.67 -22.58
C TYR A 398 12.94 -6.61 -21.85
N ASP A 399 13.48 -5.63 -22.59
CA ASP A 399 14.44 -4.68 -22.04
C ASP A 399 13.77 -3.59 -21.22
N THR A 400 14.23 -3.47 -19.97
CA THR A 400 14.02 -2.31 -19.13
C THR A 400 15.32 -1.52 -19.02
N GLU A 401 15.34 -0.33 -19.60
CA GLU A 401 16.53 0.52 -19.69
C GLU A 401 16.54 1.60 -18.60
N ARG A 402 17.73 1.90 -18.07
CA ARG A 402 17.92 3.02 -17.13
C ARG A 402 17.47 4.36 -17.74
N ASN A 403 17.10 5.32 -16.89
CA ASN A 403 16.67 6.66 -17.29
C ASN A 403 15.50 6.66 -18.30
N THR A 404 14.65 5.64 -18.24
CA THR A 404 13.49 5.48 -19.12
C THR A 404 12.22 5.33 -18.29
N HIS A 405 11.13 5.96 -18.74
CA HIS A 405 9.82 5.86 -18.13
C HIS A 405 8.91 4.99 -19.00
N TYR A 406 8.54 3.83 -18.48
CA TYR A 406 7.60 2.91 -19.11
C TYR A 406 6.21 3.10 -18.55
N THR A 407 5.19 3.19 -19.41
CA THR A 407 3.79 3.24 -19.01
C THR A 407 3.01 2.08 -19.63
N TYR A 408 2.56 1.16 -18.79
CA TYR A 408 1.70 0.03 -19.15
C TYR A 408 0.25 0.44 -18.96
N ASN A 409 -0.56 0.33 -20.02
CA ASN A 409 -2.00 0.59 -19.95
C ASN A 409 -2.74 -0.74 -20.01
N VAL A 410 -3.08 -1.29 -18.86
CA VAL A 410 -3.76 -2.57 -18.70
C VAL A 410 -5.26 -2.34 -18.78
N LYS A 411 -5.93 -2.95 -19.77
CA LYS A 411 -7.38 -2.86 -19.93
C LYS A 411 -8.03 -4.15 -19.45
N VAL A 412 -8.79 -4.08 -18.37
CA VAL A 412 -9.52 -5.22 -17.82
C VAL A 412 -10.92 -5.24 -18.44
N GLN A 413 -11.23 -6.29 -19.21
CA GLN A 413 -12.44 -6.36 -20.05
C GLN A 413 -13.48 -7.34 -19.54
N SER A 414 -13.10 -8.61 -19.35
CA SER A 414 -13.99 -9.68 -18.90
C SER A 414 -13.15 -10.87 -18.42
N VAL A 415 -13.82 -11.91 -17.92
CA VAL A 415 -13.18 -13.20 -17.59
C VAL A 415 -13.52 -14.29 -18.61
N ASP A 416 -14.02 -13.93 -19.78
CA ASP A 416 -14.52 -14.90 -20.76
C ASP A 416 -13.41 -15.85 -21.24
N GLN A 417 -12.16 -15.38 -21.32
CA GLN A 417 -11.02 -16.24 -21.67
C GLN A 417 -10.71 -17.28 -20.59
N ILE A 418 -10.90 -16.93 -19.31
CA ILE A 418 -10.78 -17.87 -18.19
C ILE A 418 -11.93 -18.89 -18.23
N ILE A 419 -13.16 -18.45 -18.56
CA ILE A 419 -14.31 -19.34 -18.74
C ILE A 419 -14.07 -20.32 -19.90
N VAL A 420 -13.56 -19.84 -21.05
CA VAL A 420 -13.22 -20.67 -22.22
C VAL A 420 -12.15 -21.70 -21.86
N GLU A 421 -11.13 -21.31 -21.09
CA GLU A 421 -10.10 -22.24 -20.64
C GLU A 421 -10.70 -23.39 -19.81
N VAL A 422 -11.59 -23.07 -18.87
CA VAL A 422 -12.22 -24.04 -17.97
C VAL A 422 -13.27 -24.91 -18.70
N GLU A 423 -14.09 -24.31 -19.57
CA GLU A 423 -15.20 -25.01 -20.21
C GLU A 423 -14.80 -25.79 -21.48
N ASP A 424 -13.84 -25.25 -22.26
CA ASP A 424 -13.41 -25.81 -23.55
C ASP A 424 -11.98 -26.40 -23.53
N SER A 425 -11.25 -26.28 -22.41
CA SER A 425 -9.84 -26.72 -22.28
C SER A 425 -8.92 -26.03 -23.29
N LYS A 426 -9.04 -24.70 -23.43
CA LYS A 426 -8.24 -23.86 -24.35
C LYS A 426 -7.64 -22.65 -23.64
N GLU A 427 -6.32 -22.65 -23.48
CA GLU A 427 -5.55 -21.60 -22.79
C GLU A 427 -5.16 -20.48 -23.78
N VAL A 428 -6.12 -19.58 -24.06
CA VAL A 428 -5.93 -18.47 -25.00
C VAL A 428 -5.01 -17.37 -24.44
N ASN A 429 -5.00 -17.19 -23.11
CA ASN A 429 -4.24 -16.16 -22.44
C ASN A 429 -3.55 -16.70 -21.17
N PRO A 430 -2.37 -17.34 -21.31
CA PRO A 430 -1.63 -17.96 -20.20
C PRO A 430 -1.26 -17.01 -19.06
N GLY A 431 -1.38 -15.70 -19.27
CA GLY A 431 -1.09 -14.68 -18.26
C GLY A 431 -2.29 -14.31 -17.39
N ALA A 432 -3.47 -14.90 -17.58
CA ALA A 432 -4.69 -14.53 -16.88
C ALA A 432 -5.35 -15.75 -16.24
N GLU A 433 -5.31 -15.82 -14.92
CA GLU A 433 -5.87 -16.93 -14.13
C GLU A 433 -6.94 -16.40 -13.19
N GLY A 434 -7.91 -17.24 -12.81
CA GLY A 434 -8.89 -16.82 -11.82
C GLY A 434 -10.02 -17.79 -11.49
N ASN A 435 -10.68 -17.49 -10.37
CA ASN A 435 -11.85 -18.22 -9.90
C ASN A 435 -13.10 -17.41 -10.21
N VAL A 436 -13.92 -17.92 -11.12
CA VAL A 436 -15.11 -17.25 -11.66
C VAL A 436 -16.37 -17.80 -11.00
N ILE A 437 -17.20 -16.90 -10.51
CA ILE A 437 -18.54 -17.16 -10.02
C ILE A 437 -19.51 -16.39 -10.91
N VAL A 438 -20.39 -17.12 -11.59
CA VAL A 438 -21.50 -16.53 -12.33
C VAL A 438 -22.75 -16.66 -11.47
N ALA A 439 -23.09 -15.59 -10.76
CA ALA A 439 -24.26 -15.49 -9.93
C ALA A 439 -25.49 -15.17 -10.78
N GLN A 440 -26.36 -16.17 -10.94
CA GLN A 440 -27.70 -16.00 -11.52
C GLN A 440 -28.68 -15.34 -10.52
N GLY A 441 -28.24 -15.07 -9.28
CA GLY A 441 -29.03 -14.45 -8.21
C GLY A 441 -28.25 -13.39 -7.43
N THR A 442 -28.60 -13.16 -6.16
CA THR A 442 -28.08 -12.03 -5.35
C THR A 442 -26.79 -12.39 -4.60
N VAL A 443 -25.79 -11.50 -4.68
CA VAL A 443 -24.62 -11.50 -3.76
C VAL A 443 -24.88 -10.57 -2.58
N LYS A 444 -24.67 -11.05 -1.34
CA LYS A 444 -24.70 -10.24 -0.12
C LYS A 444 -23.31 -10.17 0.51
N THR A 445 -22.76 -8.97 0.59
CA THR A 445 -21.47 -8.70 1.22
C THR A 445 -21.69 -8.14 2.63
N MET A 446 -20.90 -8.60 3.60
CA MET A 446 -20.86 -8.10 4.97
C MET A 446 -19.42 -7.77 5.39
N ASP A 447 -19.26 -6.95 6.42
CA ASP A 447 -17.95 -6.78 7.07
C ASP A 447 -17.57 -7.98 7.97
N SER A 448 -16.36 -7.92 8.52
CA SER A 448 -15.65 -8.94 9.27
C SER A 448 -16.23 -9.34 10.63
N HIS A 449 -17.27 -8.67 11.09
CA HIS A 449 -17.87 -8.91 12.41
C HIS A 449 -19.09 -9.83 12.35
N TYR A 450 -19.76 -10.03 13.50
CA TYR A 450 -21.01 -10.78 13.52
C TYR A 450 -22.08 -10.06 12.70
N GLY A 451 -22.80 -10.82 11.88
CA GLY A 451 -23.83 -10.31 11.00
C GLY A 451 -25.07 -11.20 10.97
N ARG A 452 -26.15 -10.67 10.39
CA ARG A 452 -27.35 -11.44 10.05
C ARG A 452 -27.92 -10.99 8.71
N LEU A 453 -28.48 -11.94 7.96
CA LEU A 453 -29.07 -11.70 6.65
C LEU A 453 -30.41 -12.42 6.54
N LEU A 454 -31.34 -11.85 5.79
CA LEU A 454 -32.57 -12.52 5.37
C LEU A 454 -32.44 -12.96 3.91
N LEU A 455 -32.64 -14.25 3.65
CA LEU A 455 -32.62 -14.80 2.29
C LEU A 455 -33.85 -15.65 2.01
N THR A 456 -34.18 -15.77 0.73
CA THR A 456 -35.34 -16.51 0.25
C THR A 456 -34.90 -17.45 -0.85
N LEU A 457 -35.28 -18.73 -0.75
CA LEU A 457 -34.98 -19.75 -1.76
C LEU A 457 -36.29 -20.27 -2.37
N ARG A 458 -36.28 -20.50 -3.69
CA ARG A 458 -37.43 -21.07 -4.40
C ARG A 458 -37.51 -22.57 -4.16
N LYS A 459 -38.73 -23.06 -3.92
CA LYS A 459 -39.02 -24.49 -3.74
C LYS A 459 -38.58 -25.31 -4.95
N GLU A 460 -38.76 -24.79 -6.16
CA GLU A 460 -38.36 -25.47 -7.39
C GLU A 460 -36.86 -25.72 -7.50
N ASP A 461 -36.03 -24.76 -7.11
CA ASP A 461 -34.57 -24.91 -7.18
C ASP A 461 -34.07 -25.89 -6.12
N ILE A 462 -34.68 -25.86 -4.92
CA ILE A 462 -34.45 -26.86 -3.87
C ILE A 462 -34.81 -28.28 -4.36
N GLN A 463 -35.93 -28.43 -5.07
CA GLN A 463 -36.36 -29.73 -5.62
C GLN A 463 -35.40 -30.26 -6.71
N LYS A 464 -34.75 -29.37 -7.47
CA LYS A 464 -33.71 -29.73 -8.45
C LYS A 464 -32.39 -30.18 -7.78
N GLY A 465 -32.24 -29.97 -6.48
CA GLY A 465 -31.05 -30.37 -5.71
C GLY A 465 -29.99 -29.27 -5.71
N LEU A 466 -30.10 -28.33 -4.78
CA LEU A 466 -29.11 -27.27 -4.61
C LEU A 466 -27.81 -27.84 -4.03
N SER A 467 -26.70 -27.49 -4.69
CA SER A 467 -25.34 -27.75 -4.26
C SER A 467 -24.81 -26.54 -3.46
N TRP A 468 -23.63 -26.66 -2.87
CA TRP A 468 -22.98 -25.52 -2.24
C TRP A 468 -21.46 -25.52 -2.45
N SER A 469 -20.87 -24.34 -2.50
CA SER A 469 -19.41 -24.16 -2.54
C SER A 469 -18.95 -23.16 -1.50
N VAL A 470 -17.70 -23.32 -1.06
CA VAL A 470 -17.07 -22.40 -0.13
C VAL A 470 -15.68 -22.03 -0.63
N THR A 471 -15.32 -20.77 -0.41
CA THR A 471 -14.00 -20.23 -0.69
C THR A 471 -13.53 -19.49 0.56
N THR A 472 -12.49 -20.01 1.21
CA THR A 472 -11.85 -19.38 2.38
C THR A 472 -10.32 -19.46 2.24
N PRO A 473 -9.56 -18.79 3.12
CA PRO A 473 -8.11 -18.93 3.19
C PRO A 473 -7.64 -20.36 3.49
N PHE A 474 -8.47 -21.17 4.15
CA PHE A 474 -8.10 -22.53 4.54
C PHE A 474 -8.55 -23.59 3.55
N GLN A 475 -9.75 -23.44 2.98
CA GLN A 475 -10.37 -24.47 2.14
C GLN A 475 -11.19 -23.85 1.01
N ARG A 476 -11.10 -24.51 -0.15
CA ARG A 476 -11.91 -24.20 -1.32
C ARG A 476 -12.50 -25.49 -1.85
N GLY A 477 -13.76 -25.49 -2.22
CA GLY A 477 -14.40 -26.66 -2.79
C GLY A 477 -15.92 -26.59 -2.78
N MET A 478 -16.52 -27.64 -3.32
CA MET A 478 -17.96 -27.71 -3.53
C MET A 478 -18.49 -29.10 -3.18
N LYS A 479 -19.71 -29.15 -2.64
CA LYS A 479 -20.50 -30.38 -2.54
C LYS A 479 -21.67 -30.34 -3.50
N VAL A 480 -21.66 -31.29 -4.43
CA VAL A 480 -22.73 -31.47 -5.41
C VAL A 480 -23.86 -32.31 -4.80
N PHE A 481 -25.09 -31.83 -4.94
CA PHE A 481 -26.27 -32.53 -4.47
C PHE A 481 -26.63 -33.69 -5.42
N ASP A 482 -26.73 -34.92 -4.89
CA ASP A 482 -27.21 -36.05 -5.66
C ASP A 482 -28.74 -36.20 -5.54
N THR A 483 -29.43 -35.82 -6.61
CA THR A 483 -30.90 -35.93 -6.74
C THR A 483 -31.41 -37.37 -6.74
N LYS A 484 -30.54 -38.37 -6.90
CA LYS A 484 -30.91 -39.80 -6.84
C LYS A 484 -30.91 -40.35 -5.41
N LEU A 485 -30.60 -39.53 -4.40
CA LEU A 485 -30.62 -39.83 -2.95
C LEU A 485 -29.84 -41.11 -2.57
N PRO A 486 -28.50 -41.11 -2.68
CA PRO A 486 -27.68 -42.30 -2.49
C PRO A 486 -27.39 -42.67 -1.03
N TYR A 487 -27.50 -41.73 -0.07
CA TYR A 487 -26.99 -41.90 1.30
C TYR A 487 -28.09 -41.73 2.35
N ASP A 488 -28.63 -42.85 2.88
CA ASP A 488 -29.67 -42.87 3.92
C ASP A 488 -30.90 -41.96 3.64
N GLY A 489 -31.20 -41.71 2.36
CA GLY A 489 -32.31 -40.86 1.92
C GLY A 489 -31.98 -39.37 1.72
N TYR A 490 -30.70 -38.99 1.83
CA TYR A 490 -30.20 -37.63 1.63
C TYR A 490 -29.32 -37.51 0.38
N GLY A 491 -29.28 -36.30 -0.19
CA GLY A 491 -28.54 -36.01 -1.42
C GLY A 491 -27.12 -35.48 -1.20
N LEU A 492 -26.83 -34.95 0.00
CA LEU A 492 -25.49 -34.52 0.41
C LEU A 492 -25.00 -35.39 1.57
N PRO A 493 -23.85 -36.10 1.45
CA PRO A 493 -23.27 -36.83 2.57
C PRO A 493 -22.74 -35.87 3.65
N GLN A 494 -22.43 -36.42 4.84
CA GLN A 494 -21.66 -35.67 5.83
C GLN A 494 -20.30 -35.26 5.25
N THR A 495 -19.87 -34.06 5.64
CA THR A 495 -18.57 -33.51 5.26
C THR A 495 -17.47 -34.09 6.15
N ASP A 496 -16.28 -34.27 5.57
CA ASP A 496 -15.06 -34.59 6.30
C ASP A 496 -14.18 -33.33 6.44
N LEU A 497 -13.02 -33.48 7.07
CA LEU A 497 -12.06 -32.40 7.25
C LEU A 497 -11.46 -31.88 5.93
N SER A 498 -11.70 -32.50 4.77
CA SER A 498 -11.20 -32.00 3.49
C SER A 498 -12.02 -30.81 2.96
N LEU A 499 -13.25 -30.63 3.45
CA LEU A 499 -14.13 -29.51 3.10
C LEU A 499 -15.11 -29.22 4.25
N ASN A 500 -14.61 -28.52 5.28
CA ASN A 500 -15.28 -28.30 6.56
C ASN A 500 -15.44 -26.81 6.94
N ASP A 501 -14.73 -25.90 6.28
CA ASP A 501 -14.73 -24.45 6.56
C ASP A 501 -15.95 -23.68 6.02
N TYR A 502 -17.16 -24.20 6.23
CA TYR A 502 -18.42 -23.58 5.81
C TYR A 502 -19.32 -23.20 7.00
N LYS A 503 -18.93 -23.58 8.22
CA LYS A 503 -19.73 -23.47 9.45
C LYS A 503 -19.72 -22.06 10.07
N TRP A 504 -19.01 -21.13 9.46
CA TRP A 504 -19.03 -19.71 9.82
C TRP A 504 -20.35 -19.02 9.42
N VAL A 505 -21.23 -19.69 8.67
CA VAL A 505 -22.62 -19.29 8.48
C VAL A 505 -23.57 -20.36 9.05
N LYS A 506 -24.51 -19.91 9.87
CA LYS A 506 -25.57 -20.74 10.47
C LYS A 506 -26.92 -20.24 10.00
N PHE A 507 -27.87 -21.15 9.80
CA PHE A 507 -29.15 -20.86 9.19
C PHE A 507 -30.30 -21.25 10.10
N LEU A 508 -31.33 -20.42 10.13
CA LEU A 508 -32.60 -20.64 10.81
C LEU A 508 -33.73 -20.51 9.79
N VAL A 509 -34.61 -21.50 9.70
CA VAL A 509 -35.80 -21.45 8.86
C VAL A 509 -36.92 -20.75 9.64
N ASN A 510 -37.31 -19.54 9.23
CA ASN A 510 -38.18 -18.67 10.04
C ASN A 510 -39.49 -19.34 10.45
N LYS A 511 -40.14 -20.02 9.50
CA LYS A 511 -41.42 -20.71 9.74
C LYS A 511 -41.32 -22.05 10.46
N GLU A 512 -40.11 -22.59 10.63
CA GLU A 512 -39.89 -23.76 11.48
C GLU A 512 -39.80 -23.37 12.97
N CYS A 513 -39.32 -22.15 13.22
CA CYS A 513 -39.02 -21.64 14.56
C CYS A 513 -40.26 -21.08 15.27
N ARG A 514 -40.37 -21.32 16.58
CA ARG A 514 -41.42 -20.74 17.45
C ARG A 514 -40.81 -19.83 18.50
N LEU A 515 -41.32 -18.60 18.54
CA LEU A 515 -41.06 -17.64 19.63
C LEU A 515 -41.52 -18.23 20.97
N ALA A 516 -41.00 -17.71 22.08
CA ALA A 516 -41.37 -18.11 23.43
C ALA A 516 -42.89 -17.96 23.71
N ASN A 517 -43.58 -17.09 22.97
CA ASN A 517 -45.04 -16.93 23.04
C ASN A 517 -45.83 -17.95 22.20
N GLY A 518 -45.16 -18.89 21.52
CA GLY A 518 -45.74 -19.96 20.69
C GLY A 518 -46.01 -19.58 19.23
N ASN A 519 -45.85 -18.31 18.84
CA ASN A 519 -46.04 -17.89 17.44
C ASN A 519 -44.81 -18.22 16.58
N TYR A 520 -45.04 -18.41 15.29
CA TYR A 520 -43.94 -18.52 14.31
C TYR A 520 -43.20 -17.19 14.17
N VAL A 521 -41.91 -17.27 13.83
CA VAL A 521 -41.17 -16.07 13.41
C VAL A 521 -41.74 -15.60 12.07
N PRO A 522 -42.11 -14.30 11.92
CA PRO A 522 -42.59 -13.79 10.64
C PRO A 522 -41.53 -13.96 9.52
N THR A 523 -41.99 -14.07 8.28
CA THR A 523 -41.13 -14.37 7.11
C THR A 523 -40.65 -13.11 6.37
N ASN A 524 -40.93 -11.93 6.91
CA ASN A 524 -40.50 -10.64 6.37
C ASN A 524 -39.46 -9.94 7.28
N VAL A 525 -38.89 -10.67 8.24
CA VAL A 525 -38.05 -10.12 9.32
C VAL A 525 -36.94 -11.11 9.67
N MET A 526 -35.83 -10.59 10.19
CA MET A 526 -34.74 -11.41 10.69
C MET A 526 -35.02 -11.87 12.13
N ALA A 527 -34.71 -13.14 12.43
CA ALA A 527 -34.78 -13.68 13.78
C ALA A 527 -33.57 -13.25 14.62
N LYS A 528 -33.75 -12.94 15.91
CA LYS A 528 -32.64 -12.78 16.87
C LYS A 528 -31.83 -14.10 16.97
N TYR A 529 -30.52 -13.99 17.15
CA TYR A 529 -29.68 -15.17 17.34
C TYR A 529 -30.13 -15.94 18.60
N PRO A 530 -30.39 -17.25 18.51
CA PRO A 530 -30.90 -18.03 19.64
C PRO A 530 -29.83 -18.41 20.69
N GLY A 531 -28.55 -18.15 20.43
CA GLY A 531 -27.42 -18.66 21.19
C GLY A 531 -26.75 -19.87 20.51
N GLU A 532 -25.47 -20.09 20.76
CA GLU A 532 -24.64 -21.11 20.10
C GLU A 532 -25.12 -22.53 20.38
N GLN A 533 -25.76 -22.76 21.53
CA GLN A 533 -26.36 -24.03 21.92
C GLN A 533 -27.43 -24.55 20.93
N ALA A 534 -27.99 -23.69 20.09
CA ALA A 534 -28.96 -24.08 19.06
C ALA A 534 -28.30 -24.80 17.87
N TYR A 535 -26.97 -24.80 17.78
CA TYR A 535 -26.20 -25.44 16.72
C TYR A 535 -25.38 -26.62 17.27
N ASP A 536 -25.60 -27.81 16.71
CA ASP A 536 -24.90 -29.04 17.11
C ASP A 536 -23.46 -29.09 16.54
N GLY A 537 -23.24 -28.56 15.32
CA GLY A 537 -21.94 -28.36 14.66
C GLY A 537 -21.04 -29.56 14.41
N GLY A 538 -21.33 -30.72 15.02
CA GLY A 538 -20.40 -31.83 15.15
C GLY A 538 -19.27 -31.49 16.13
N GLY A 539 -18.72 -32.50 16.82
CA GLY A 539 -17.55 -32.27 17.67
C GLY A 539 -17.76 -32.46 19.17
N LYS A 540 -18.63 -33.38 19.59
CA LYS A 540 -18.48 -34.00 20.93
C LYS A 540 -17.04 -34.52 21.04
N ASN A 541 -16.23 -33.89 21.88
CA ASN A 541 -14.79 -34.15 22.04
C ASN A 541 -13.89 -33.82 20.81
N ASN A 542 -14.24 -32.84 19.98
CA ASN A 542 -13.44 -32.37 18.82
C ASN A 542 -13.25 -33.38 17.65
N SER A 543 -13.97 -34.51 17.61
CA SER A 543 -13.65 -35.61 16.69
C SER A 543 -14.76 -36.06 15.74
N GLU A 544 -15.93 -35.42 15.75
CA GLU A 544 -17.11 -35.90 15.00
C GLU A 544 -17.60 -34.88 13.98
N ALA A 545 -17.99 -35.36 12.79
CA ALA A 545 -18.63 -34.55 11.77
C ALA A 545 -20.01 -34.07 12.20
N ALA A 546 -20.49 -32.97 11.59
CA ALA A 546 -21.83 -32.45 11.85
C ALA A 546 -22.91 -33.48 11.42
N PRO A 547 -24.05 -33.57 12.13
CA PRO A 547 -25.18 -34.38 11.69
C PRO A 547 -25.59 -34.05 10.25
N ILE A 548 -26.17 -35.01 9.52
CA ILE A 548 -26.48 -34.82 8.09
C ILE A 548 -27.67 -33.87 7.82
N ALA A 549 -28.58 -33.71 8.80
CA ALA A 549 -29.86 -32.99 8.67
C ALA A 549 -30.24 -32.15 9.92
N GLY A 550 -29.24 -31.55 10.57
CA GLY A 550 -29.40 -30.69 11.74
C GLY A 550 -29.47 -31.44 13.07
N GLY A 551 -29.31 -30.68 14.17
CA GLY A 551 -29.37 -31.19 15.54
C GLY A 551 -30.79 -31.27 16.13
N GLU A 552 -30.86 -31.53 17.44
CA GLU A 552 -32.10 -31.50 18.22
C GLU A 552 -32.63 -30.07 18.41
N TYR A 553 -33.95 -29.93 18.62
CA TYR A 553 -34.55 -28.66 18.99
C TYR A 553 -34.31 -28.33 20.46
N ILE A 554 -34.18 -27.04 20.75
CA ILE A 554 -34.00 -26.52 22.10
C ILE A 554 -34.98 -25.38 22.41
N GLU A 555 -35.08 -25.05 23.70
CA GLU A 555 -35.74 -23.85 24.22
C GLU A 555 -34.67 -22.85 24.67
N THR A 556 -34.88 -21.56 24.39
CA THR A 556 -34.02 -20.45 24.80
C THR A 556 -34.88 -19.29 25.31
N GLN A 557 -34.26 -18.20 25.77
CA GLN A 557 -35.00 -17.04 26.28
C GLN A 557 -36.04 -16.48 25.29
N PHE A 558 -35.73 -16.50 23.99
CA PHE A 558 -36.58 -15.93 22.95
C PHE A 558 -37.44 -16.96 22.24
N TYR A 559 -37.11 -18.25 22.35
CA TYR A 559 -37.67 -19.32 21.52
C TYR A 559 -38.12 -20.52 22.33
N GLY A 560 -39.36 -20.97 22.11
CA GLY A 560 -39.86 -22.23 22.67
C GLY A 560 -39.56 -23.44 21.78
N HIS A 561 -39.02 -23.22 20.59
CA HIS A 561 -38.64 -24.28 19.65
C HIS A 561 -37.71 -23.73 18.57
N VAL A 562 -36.40 -24.01 18.67
CA VAL A 562 -35.40 -23.52 17.73
C VAL A 562 -34.24 -24.51 17.54
N ARG A 563 -33.64 -24.49 16.35
CA ARG A 563 -32.34 -25.09 16.03
C ARG A 563 -31.70 -24.31 14.89
N LEU A 564 -30.38 -24.47 14.74
CA LEU A 564 -29.60 -23.91 13.65
C LEU A 564 -29.01 -25.01 12.78
N TYR A 565 -28.87 -24.70 11.50
CA TYR A 565 -28.25 -25.56 10.49
C TYR A 565 -26.98 -24.94 9.96
N ASP A 566 -26.02 -25.76 9.56
CA ASP A 566 -25.04 -25.36 8.55
C ASP A 566 -25.61 -25.52 7.13
N ILE A 567 -24.88 -25.09 6.10
CA ILE A 567 -25.34 -25.16 4.71
C ILE A 567 -25.66 -26.58 4.23
N ASN A 568 -24.84 -27.57 4.63
CA ASN A 568 -24.97 -28.95 4.18
C ASN A 568 -26.23 -29.57 4.80
N GLN A 569 -26.43 -29.32 6.09
CA GLN A 569 -27.62 -29.71 6.84
C GLN A 569 -28.88 -29.04 6.32
N LEU A 570 -28.82 -27.73 6.06
CA LEU A 570 -29.94 -26.93 5.57
C LEU A 570 -30.44 -27.47 4.24
N LEU A 571 -29.55 -27.71 3.26
CA LEU A 571 -29.96 -28.13 1.92
C LEU A 571 -30.56 -29.54 1.92
N ASN A 572 -30.04 -30.46 2.75
CA ASN A 572 -30.68 -31.76 2.98
C ASN A 572 -32.08 -31.62 3.60
N PHE A 573 -32.22 -30.81 4.65
CA PHE A 573 -33.51 -30.57 5.32
C PHE A 573 -34.54 -29.97 4.35
N LEU A 574 -34.16 -28.89 3.66
CA LEU A 574 -35.04 -28.20 2.71
C LEU A 574 -35.46 -29.10 1.55
N HIS A 575 -34.56 -29.97 1.05
CA HIS A 575 -34.92 -30.90 -0.01
C HIS A 575 -35.99 -31.92 0.43
N VAL A 576 -35.88 -32.44 1.66
CA VAL A 576 -36.91 -33.33 2.24
C VAL A 576 -38.24 -32.59 2.38
N GLU A 577 -38.23 -31.37 2.94
CA GLU A 577 -39.44 -30.58 3.15
C GLU A 577 -40.08 -30.11 1.84
N ALA A 578 -39.28 -29.75 0.84
CA ALA A 578 -39.78 -29.35 -0.47
C ALA A 578 -40.52 -30.48 -1.22
N ASN A 579 -40.17 -31.73 -0.91
CA ASN A 579 -40.82 -32.92 -1.45
C ASN A 579 -41.92 -33.50 -0.52
N ASN A 580 -42.12 -32.90 0.66
CA ASN A 580 -43.18 -33.26 1.60
C ASN A 580 -44.45 -32.44 1.33
N GLY A 581 -45.52 -33.12 0.90
CA GLY A 581 -46.81 -32.47 0.60
C GLY A 581 -47.50 -31.81 1.81
N ASN A 582 -47.06 -32.09 3.04
CA ASN A 582 -47.61 -31.50 4.27
C ASN A 582 -46.72 -30.42 4.89
N SER A 583 -45.61 -30.05 4.24
CA SER A 583 -44.70 -29.03 4.75
C SER A 583 -45.37 -27.65 4.77
N ASP A 584 -45.29 -26.95 5.90
CA ASP A 584 -45.87 -25.61 6.11
C ASP A 584 -44.82 -24.48 6.11
N ILE A 585 -43.54 -24.80 5.88
CA ILE A 585 -42.44 -23.82 5.87
C ILE A 585 -42.39 -22.98 4.59
N PHE A 586 -43.02 -23.45 3.51
CA PHE A 586 -43.07 -22.75 2.21
C PHE A 586 -44.27 -21.82 2.12
N GLU A 587 -44.05 -20.61 1.63
CA GLU A 587 -45.07 -19.59 1.42
C GLU A 587 -45.24 -19.27 -0.05
N ARG A 588 -46.49 -19.03 -0.45
CA ARG A 588 -46.83 -18.53 -1.77
C ARG A 588 -46.51 -17.04 -1.85
N ARG A 589 -45.52 -16.65 -2.65
CA ARG A 589 -45.18 -15.23 -2.90
C ARG A 589 -45.37 -14.87 -4.36
N TRP A 590 -45.71 -13.61 -4.59
CA TRP A 590 -45.76 -13.04 -5.94
C TRP A 590 -44.34 -12.63 -6.34
N ASN A 591 -43.86 -13.15 -7.47
CA ASN A 591 -42.63 -12.72 -8.11
C ASN A 591 -42.95 -11.65 -9.15
N SER A 592 -42.48 -10.43 -8.92
CA SER A 592 -42.73 -9.28 -9.82
C SER A 592 -41.94 -9.32 -11.12
N GLU A 593 -40.88 -10.13 -11.20
CA GLU A 593 -40.03 -10.27 -12.39
C GLU A 593 -40.60 -11.31 -13.36
N THR A 594 -41.04 -12.46 -12.83
CA THR A 594 -41.65 -13.54 -13.63
C THR A 594 -43.15 -13.35 -13.82
N PHE A 595 -43.78 -12.44 -13.08
CA PHE A 595 -45.24 -12.24 -13.02
C PHE A 595 -46.00 -13.52 -12.67
N GLU A 596 -45.37 -14.40 -11.90
CA GLU A 596 -45.95 -15.65 -11.43
C GLU A 596 -45.89 -15.73 -9.91
N TYR A 597 -46.77 -16.56 -9.34
CA TYR A 597 -46.62 -16.93 -7.94
C TYR A 597 -45.64 -18.10 -7.84
N GLU A 598 -44.75 -18.03 -6.86
CA GLU A 598 -43.74 -19.04 -6.57
C GLU A 598 -43.86 -19.46 -5.09
N ASP A 599 -43.54 -20.71 -4.80
CA ASP A 599 -43.45 -21.20 -3.42
C ASP A 599 -42.01 -21.00 -2.94
N VAL A 600 -41.84 -20.32 -1.81
CA VAL A 600 -40.51 -19.95 -1.30
C VAL A 600 -40.37 -20.22 0.18
N VAL A 601 -39.15 -20.44 0.64
CA VAL A 601 -38.81 -20.53 2.06
C VAL A 601 -37.98 -19.32 2.47
N THR A 602 -38.26 -18.75 3.64
CA THR A 602 -37.47 -17.66 4.23
C THR A 602 -36.54 -18.18 5.31
N ILE A 603 -35.28 -17.77 5.22
CA ILE A 603 -34.19 -18.22 6.07
C ILE A 603 -33.48 -16.99 6.64
N THR A 604 -33.26 -16.96 7.94
CA THR A 604 -32.33 -16.04 8.59
C THR A 604 -30.96 -16.70 8.64
N ALA A 605 -29.96 -16.09 8.03
CA ALA A 605 -28.56 -16.51 8.13
C ALA A 605 -27.84 -15.67 9.19
N TYR A 606 -26.99 -16.31 9.99
CA TYR A 606 -26.12 -15.71 10.98
C TYR A 606 -24.69 -15.93 10.55
N VAL A 607 -23.97 -14.84 10.34
CA VAL A 607 -22.59 -14.85 9.87
C VAL A 607 -21.69 -14.59 11.06
N ASP A 608 -20.77 -15.50 11.36
CA ASP A 608 -19.81 -15.34 12.44
C ASP A 608 -18.76 -14.27 12.10
N GLU A 609 -18.07 -13.72 13.10
CA GLU A 609 -16.90 -12.88 12.85
C GLU A 609 -15.83 -13.66 12.05
N TYR A 610 -15.06 -12.96 11.23
CA TYR A 610 -13.99 -13.52 10.42
C TYR A 610 -12.70 -13.69 11.25
N ILE A 611 -12.85 -14.42 12.36
CA ILE A 611 -11.77 -14.82 13.26
C ILE A 611 -11.87 -16.32 13.49
N TYR A 612 -10.73 -17.00 13.39
CA TYR A 612 -10.61 -18.43 13.64
C TYR A 612 -9.95 -18.69 14.99
N VAL A 613 -10.53 -19.59 15.77
CA VAL A 613 -9.97 -20.08 17.05
C VAL A 613 -9.50 -21.55 16.93
N TYR A 614 -9.75 -22.17 15.79
CA TYR A 614 -9.32 -23.52 15.42
C TYR A 614 -9.13 -23.61 13.90
N ASP A 615 -8.27 -24.53 13.47
CA ASP A 615 -8.05 -24.81 12.05
C ASP A 615 -9.13 -25.78 11.53
N PRO A 616 -9.98 -25.37 10.57
CA PRO A 616 -11.08 -26.19 10.07
C PRO A 616 -10.61 -27.43 9.27
N ARG A 617 -9.34 -27.49 8.88
CA ARG A 617 -8.70 -28.65 8.24
C ARG A 617 -8.35 -29.75 9.23
N MET A 618 -8.31 -29.43 10.52
CA MET A 618 -7.90 -30.35 11.60
C MET A 618 -9.03 -30.65 12.58
N ILE A 619 -9.96 -29.73 12.77
CA ILE A 619 -11.04 -29.85 13.77
C ILE A 619 -12.37 -29.56 13.08
N TYR A 620 -13.35 -30.45 13.30
CA TYR A 620 -14.66 -30.34 12.66
C TYR A 620 -15.39 -29.05 13.03
N TYR A 621 -15.45 -28.71 14.31
CA TYR A 621 -16.08 -27.48 14.75
C TYR A 621 -15.72 -27.19 16.20
N ARG A 622 -15.66 -25.91 16.55
CA ARG A 622 -15.67 -25.43 17.92
C ARG A 622 -16.61 -24.26 18.05
N GLN A 623 -17.33 -24.26 19.17
CA GLN A 623 -18.12 -23.12 19.58
C GLN A 623 -17.22 -21.90 19.80
N ALA A 624 -17.67 -20.75 19.34
CA ALA A 624 -16.98 -19.48 19.49
C ALA A 624 -16.98 -18.94 20.93
N ALA A 625 -17.57 -19.68 21.90
CA ALA A 625 -17.58 -19.34 23.32
C ALA A 625 -16.16 -19.12 23.88
N SER A 626 -16.05 -18.44 25.01
CA SER A 626 -14.81 -18.02 25.67
C SER A 626 -13.87 -19.21 25.94
N VAL A 627 -13.01 -19.54 24.96
CA VAL A 627 -12.14 -20.73 25.06
C VAL A 627 -10.95 -20.46 25.99
N GLY A 628 -10.74 -21.34 26.96
CA GLY A 628 -9.60 -21.29 27.88
C GLY A 628 -8.29 -21.70 27.17
N LEU A 629 -7.16 -21.13 27.60
CA LEU A 629 -5.84 -21.47 27.06
C LEU A 629 -5.44 -22.91 27.43
N PRO A 630 -4.71 -23.65 26.57
CA PRO A 630 -4.23 -24.98 26.90
C PRO A 630 -3.46 -24.99 28.24
N GLY A 631 -3.93 -25.79 29.21
CA GLY A 631 -3.32 -25.89 30.55
C GLY A 631 -3.94 -25.01 31.64
N SER A 632 -4.90 -24.13 31.33
CA SER A 632 -5.83 -23.62 32.35
C SER A 632 -6.78 -24.74 32.79
N GLY A 633 -7.43 -24.64 33.95
CA GLY A 633 -8.34 -25.69 34.47
C GLY A 633 -9.55 -26.01 33.55
N ASP A 634 -9.71 -25.20 32.51
CA ASP A 634 -10.69 -25.20 31.42
C ASP A 634 -10.02 -25.18 30.02
N GLY A 635 -8.72 -25.44 29.93
CA GLY A 635 -7.94 -25.42 28.70
C GLY A 635 -8.32 -26.56 27.77
N ILE A 636 -8.62 -26.25 26.52
CA ILE A 636 -9.11 -27.23 25.53
C ILE A 636 -8.02 -27.48 24.49
N GLU A 637 -7.59 -28.73 24.33
CA GLU A 637 -6.65 -29.17 23.28
C GLU A 637 -7.15 -28.72 21.91
N GLY A 638 -6.28 -28.15 21.05
CA GLY A 638 -6.59 -27.78 19.65
C GLY A 638 -7.09 -26.33 19.42
N VAL A 639 -7.03 -25.44 20.42
CA VAL A 639 -7.21 -24.00 20.22
C VAL A 639 -5.94 -23.40 19.60
N ASN A 640 -6.10 -22.59 18.56
CA ASN A 640 -5.03 -21.80 18.00
C ASN A 640 -5.51 -20.36 17.78
N LEU A 641 -5.08 -19.45 18.66
CA LEU A 641 -5.45 -18.04 18.57
C LEU A 641 -4.59 -17.27 17.57
N GLU A 642 -3.48 -17.81 17.07
CA GLU A 642 -2.61 -17.15 16.08
C GLU A 642 -3.14 -17.27 14.64
N LEU A 643 -4.24 -17.99 14.40
CA LEU A 643 -4.82 -18.18 13.06
C LEU A 643 -5.27 -16.87 12.40
N TRP A 644 -5.46 -15.80 13.18
CA TRP A 644 -5.70 -14.46 12.61
C TRP A 644 -4.61 -14.07 11.61
N LYS A 645 -3.37 -14.54 11.80
CA LYS A 645 -2.25 -14.27 10.89
C LYS A 645 -2.45 -14.83 9.49
N GLU A 646 -3.30 -15.83 9.31
CA GLU A 646 -3.62 -16.41 8.01
C GLU A 646 -4.81 -15.71 7.33
N THR A 647 -5.57 -14.86 8.05
CA THR A 647 -6.85 -14.33 7.56
C THR A 647 -6.93 -12.80 7.49
N VAL A 648 -6.17 -12.06 8.30
CA VAL A 648 -6.20 -10.59 8.26
C VAL A 648 -5.60 -10.03 6.98
N ASN A 649 -6.13 -8.88 6.52
CA ASN A 649 -5.73 -8.24 5.25
C ASN A 649 -5.82 -9.19 4.03
N GLY A 650 -6.53 -10.31 4.18
CA GLY A 650 -6.61 -11.37 3.19
C GLY A 650 -7.78 -11.18 2.23
N GLU A 651 -8.31 -12.30 1.76
CA GLU A 651 -9.45 -12.31 0.86
C GLU A 651 -10.78 -12.44 1.59
N ASN A 652 -11.84 -12.02 0.90
CA ASN A 652 -13.20 -12.28 1.36
C ASN A 652 -13.43 -13.79 1.40
N ARG A 653 -14.02 -14.27 2.51
CA ARG A 653 -14.55 -15.64 2.53
C ARG A 653 -15.97 -15.66 1.96
N MET A 654 -16.28 -16.68 1.18
CA MET A 654 -17.54 -16.79 0.45
C MET A 654 -18.20 -18.15 0.64
N LEU A 655 -19.52 -18.14 0.73
CA LEU A 655 -20.38 -19.32 0.74
C LEU A 655 -21.48 -19.16 -0.32
N ASN A 656 -21.59 -20.12 -1.23
CA ASN A 656 -22.50 -20.06 -2.36
C ASN A 656 -23.51 -21.21 -2.35
N PHE A 657 -24.74 -20.90 -2.76
CA PHE A 657 -25.78 -21.86 -3.12
C PHE A 657 -25.73 -22.06 -4.64
N CYS A 658 -25.48 -23.28 -5.10
CA CYS A 658 -25.16 -23.57 -6.50
C CYS A 658 -26.25 -24.43 -7.17
N VAL A 659 -26.57 -24.13 -8.43
CA VAL A 659 -27.51 -24.92 -9.26
C VAL A 659 -26.79 -25.95 -10.14
N GLU A 660 -25.55 -25.69 -10.51
CA GLU A 660 -24.69 -26.59 -11.28
C GLU A 660 -23.33 -26.73 -10.58
N GLY A 661 -22.67 -27.88 -10.81
CA GLY A 661 -21.33 -28.13 -10.27
C GLY A 661 -20.25 -27.25 -10.91
N SER A 662 -19.18 -26.94 -10.18
CA SER A 662 -18.01 -26.21 -10.69
C SER A 662 -17.12 -27.06 -11.61
N LYS A 663 -16.47 -26.40 -12.56
CA LYS A 663 -15.42 -26.96 -13.42
C LYS A 663 -14.08 -26.29 -13.12
N TYR A 664 -12.98 -26.99 -13.41
CA TYR A 664 -11.60 -26.52 -13.25
C TYR A 664 -10.85 -26.60 -14.59
N SER A 665 -9.87 -25.71 -14.80
CA SER A 665 -8.95 -25.79 -15.94
C SER A 665 -8.08 -27.06 -15.87
N GLU A 666 -7.46 -27.45 -16.98
CA GLU A 666 -6.66 -28.68 -17.02
C GLU A 666 -5.38 -28.60 -16.18
N ASP A 667 -4.89 -27.40 -15.85
CA ASP A 667 -3.78 -27.18 -14.91
C ASP A 667 -4.23 -26.86 -13.48
N GLY A 668 -5.51 -26.54 -13.28
CA GLY A 668 -6.12 -26.29 -11.98
C GLY A 668 -5.95 -24.87 -11.44
N GLU A 669 -5.40 -23.94 -12.23
CA GLU A 669 -5.19 -22.55 -11.84
C GLU A 669 -6.49 -21.70 -11.93
N SER A 670 -7.48 -22.17 -12.69
CA SER A 670 -8.74 -21.49 -12.94
C SER A 670 -9.98 -22.36 -12.66
N SER A 671 -11.11 -21.73 -12.30
CA SER A 671 -12.38 -22.43 -12.04
C SER A 671 -13.63 -21.61 -12.38
N VAL A 672 -14.76 -22.28 -12.64
CA VAL A 672 -16.07 -21.65 -12.92
C VAL A 672 -17.17 -22.32 -12.09
N ALA A 673 -17.99 -21.53 -11.39
CA ALA A 673 -19.18 -22.00 -10.64
C ALA A 673 -20.42 -21.12 -10.93
N ARG A 674 -21.62 -21.72 -10.96
CA ARG A 674 -22.90 -21.00 -11.19
C ARG A 674 -23.78 -21.02 -9.94
N SER A 675 -24.04 -19.84 -9.35
CA SER A 675 -24.74 -19.69 -8.06
C SER A 675 -26.12 -19.02 -8.18
N VAL A 676 -27.03 -19.31 -7.24
CA VAL A 676 -28.34 -18.65 -7.07
C VAL A 676 -28.38 -17.70 -5.87
N TYR A 677 -27.45 -17.85 -4.92
CA TYR A 677 -27.27 -16.93 -3.80
C TYR A 677 -25.85 -17.05 -3.27
N SER A 678 -25.24 -15.92 -2.89
CA SER A 678 -23.87 -15.87 -2.39
C SER A 678 -23.78 -14.97 -1.15
N ILE A 679 -23.07 -15.45 -0.12
CA ILE A 679 -22.70 -14.67 1.07
C ILE A 679 -21.20 -14.46 1.03
N ALA A 680 -20.75 -13.21 1.04
CA ALA A 680 -19.36 -12.81 1.08
C ALA A 680 -19.08 -11.99 2.35
N GLN A 681 -17.90 -12.17 2.94
CA GLN A 681 -17.50 -11.44 4.14
C GLN A 681 -16.08 -10.89 4.02
N ASN A 682 -15.91 -9.59 4.28
CA ASN A 682 -14.59 -8.94 4.29
C ASN A 682 -13.73 -9.43 5.47
N PRO A 683 -12.40 -9.54 5.31
CA PRO A 683 -11.48 -9.86 6.40
C PRO A 683 -11.37 -8.71 7.41
N VAL A 684 -10.78 -9.00 8.56
CA VAL A 684 -10.32 -7.95 9.49
C VAL A 684 -9.08 -7.27 8.91
N TYR A 685 -9.04 -5.95 8.93
CA TYR A 685 -7.90 -5.16 8.46
C TYR A 685 -7.00 -4.73 9.61
N THR A 686 -5.68 -4.85 9.46
CA THR A 686 -4.70 -4.46 10.48
C THR A 686 -3.42 -3.93 9.84
N PHE A 687 -2.77 -2.96 10.47
CA PHE A 687 -1.44 -2.51 10.05
C PHE A 687 -0.30 -3.35 10.67
N TYR A 688 -0.64 -4.27 11.57
CA TYR A 688 0.32 -5.23 12.13
C TYR A 688 0.67 -6.25 11.06
N ASN A 689 1.93 -6.66 11.04
CA ASN A 689 2.41 -7.64 10.10
C ASN A 689 2.14 -9.07 10.61
N PRO A 690 1.24 -9.84 9.97
CA PRO A 690 0.93 -11.20 10.40
C PRO A 690 2.11 -12.16 10.24
N LYS A 691 3.10 -11.85 9.39
CA LYS A 691 4.29 -12.68 9.15
C LYS A 691 5.38 -12.49 10.20
N HIS A 692 5.29 -11.46 11.05
CA HIS A 692 6.28 -11.22 12.10
C HIS A 692 6.31 -12.36 13.12
N ALA A 693 7.44 -13.07 13.21
CA ALA A 693 7.56 -14.33 13.97
C ALA A 693 7.23 -14.18 15.46
N ASP A 694 7.67 -13.08 16.07
CA ASP A 694 7.50 -12.83 17.51
C ASP A 694 6.15 -12.21 17.88
N LEU A 695 5.37 -11.74 16.90
CA LEU A 695 4.07 -11.12 17.16
C LEU A 695 3.02 -12.20 17.43
N LYS A 696 2.29 -12.14 18.55
CA LYS A 696 1.28 -13.14 18.93
C LYS A 696 -0.12 -12.56 18.96
N THR A 697 -0.21 -11.31 19.34
CA THR A 697 -1.45 -10.58 19.55
C THR A 697 -1.38 -9.24 18.82
N ALA A 698 -2.53 -8.73 18.41
CA ALA A 698 -2.63 -7.48 17.67
C ALA A 698 -4.04 -6.91 17.82
N TRP A 699 -4.38 -5.89 17.05
CA TRP A 699 -5.77 -5.49 16.85
C TRP A 699 -6.00 -5.09 15.39
N GLY A 700 -7.27 -5.11 14.97
CA GLY A 700 -7.68 -4.70 13.63
C GLY A 700 -9.03 -4.00 13.61
N THR A 701 -9.47 -3.55 12.44
CA THR A 701 -10.68 -2.75 12.21
C THR A 701 -11.57 -3.40 11.16
N GLU A 702 -12.85 -3.03 11.19
CA GLU A 702 -13.80 -3.27 10.09
C GLU A 702 -13.32 -2.54 8.81
N ALA A 703 -13.69 -3.07 7.64
CA ALA A 703 -13.38 -2.48 6.35
C ALA A 703 -14.11 -1.14 6.16
N MET A 704 -15.39 -1.11 6.51
CA MET A 704 -16.23 0.07 6.37
C MET A 704 -17.24 0.16 7.53
N MET A 705 -17.65 1.39 7.83
CA MET A 705 -18.71 1.63 8.81
C MET A 705 -20.06 1.40 8.14
N GLU A 706 -20.79 0.35 8.52
CA GLU A 706 -22.06 -0.03 7.89
C GLU A 706 -23.28 0.74 8.43
N THR A 707 -23.10 1.58 9.46
CA THR A 707 -24.15 2.52 9.90
C THR A 707 -23.92 3.91 9.31
N LYS A 708 -24.95 4.78 9.38
CA LYS A 708 -24.77 6.23 9.19
C LYS A 708 -23.90 6.85 10.30
N PHE A 709 -23.45 8.09 10.11
CA PHE A 709 -22.88 8.89 11.21
C PHE A 709 -23.90 9.06 12.34
N LEU A 710 -23.43 8.93 13.59
CA LEU A 710 -24.28 8.92 14.79
C LEU A 710 -23.84 9.99 15.80
N PRO A 711 -24.75 10.51 16.63
CA PRO A 711 -24.38 11.48 17.66
C PRO A 711 -23.59 10.81 18.80
N ILE A 712 -22.93 11.62 19.64
CA ILE A 712 -22.31 11.15 20.89
C ILE A 712 -23.39 10.81 21.92
N VAL A 713 -24.33 11.73 22.09
CA VAL A 713 -25.48 11.62 23.00
C VAL A 713 -26.73 11.42 22.13
N PRO A 714 -27.54 10.37 22.36
CA PRO A 714 -28.77 10.15 21.60
C PRO A 714 -29.74 11.33 21.69
N ASP A 715 -30.52 11.54 20.64
CA ASP A 715 -31.51 12.61 20.61
C ASP A 715 -32.54 12.47 21.74
N GLY A 716 -32.80 13.56 22.46
CA GLY A 716 -33.75 13.57 23.58
C GLY A 716 -33.18 13.05 24.91
N VAL A 717 -31.91 12.64 24.95
CA VAL A 717 -31.20 12.27 26.18
C VAL A 717 -30.33 13.45 26.65
N SER A 718 -30.35 13.78 27.95
CA SER A 718 -29.47 14.82 28.49
C SER A 718 -28.06 14.27 28.75
N ASP A 719 -27.05 15.14 28.71
CA ASP A 719 -25.68 14.74 29.06
C ASP A 719 -25.58 14.10 30.45
N GLU A 720 -26.38 14.56 31.42
CA GLU A 720 -26.39 14.00 32.78
C GLU A 720 -26.95 12.57 32.80
N ASP A 721 -28.09 12.34 32.12
CA ASP A 721 -28.67 11.00 32.00
C ASP A 721 -27.72 10.08 31.24
N PHE A 722 -27.17 10.55 30.12
CA PHE A 722 -26.23 9.79 29.30
C PHE A 722 -24.99 9.37 30.08
N ASN A 723 -24.34 10.33 30.75
CA ASN A 723 -23.13 10.06 31.54
C ASN A 723 -23.41 9.11 32.71
N SER A 724 -24.63 9.11 33.28
CA SER A 724 -25.01 8.20 34.37
C SER A 724 -25.12 6.73 33.96
N ARG A 725 -25.20 6.43 32.66
CA ARG A 725 -25.21 5.07 32.12
C ARG A 725 -23.83 4.40 32.15
N PHE A 726 -22.77 5.18 32.34
CA PHE A 726 -21.40 4.69 32.41
C PHE A 726 -20.97 4.58 33.87
N SER A 727 -20.44 3.42 34.24
CA SER A 727 -20.07 3.14 35.62
C SER A 727 -18.88 3.94 36.15
N GLY A 728 -17.96 4.34 35.26
CA GLY A 728 -16.72 5.03 35.62
C GLY A 728 -15.77 4.20 36.50
N GLN A 729 -15.95 2.88 36.58
CA GLN A 729 -15.07 2.01 37.38
C GLN A 729 -13.75 1.71 36.68
N ASN A 730 -13.77 1.65 35.33
CA ASN A 730 -12.56 1.50 34.55
C ASN A 730 -11.95 2.87 34.26
N PRO A 731 -10.61 3.03 34.36
CA PRO A 731 -9.95 4.28 34.08
C PRO A 731 -10.14 4.67 32.61
N ASN A 732 -10.31 5.98 32.36
CA ASN A 732 -10.27 6.53 31.00
C ASN A 732 -8.83 6.46 30.47
N GLY A 733 -8.61 5.73 29.39
CA GLY A 733 -7.31 5.59 28.70
C GLY A 733 -7.34 6.17 27.29
N MET A 734 -6.16 6.53 26.77
CA MET A 734 -6.00 7.00 25.39
C MET A 734 -5.76 5.86 24.40
N GLU A 735 -5.32 4.70 24.90
CA GLU A 735 -4.76 3.57 24.16
C GLU A 735 -5.66 2.32 24.13
N ASN A 736 -6.61 2.20 25.08
CA ASN A 736 -7.41 0.98 25.25
C ASN A 736 -8.92 1.28 25.14
N GLY A 737 -9.45 1.22 23.93
CA GLY A 737 -10.86 1.51 23.68
C GLY A 737 -11.82 0.47 24.29
N ARG A 738 -11.37 -0.78 24.43
CA ARG A 738 -12.20 -1.85 25.01
C ARG A 738 -12.45 -1.59 26.48
N LEU A 739 -11.39 -1.26 27.22
CA LEU A 739 -11.47 -0.93 28.64
C LEU A 739 -12.39 0.28 28.88
N ASN A 740 -12.30 1.31 28.02
CA ASN A 740 -13.19 2.46 28.06
C ASN A 740 -14.66 2.05 27.85
N MET A 741 -14.93 1.18 26.86
CA MET A 741 -16.28 0.72 26.52
C MET A 741 -16.88 -0.23 27.56
N LEU A 742 -16.06 -1.02 28.28
CA LEU A 742 -16.53 -1.89 29.38
C LEU A 742 -17.23 -1.10 30.51
N ASN A 743 -17.06 0.22 30.58
CA ASN A 743 -17.84 1.06 31.49
C ASN A 743 -19.37 1.03 31.23
N LEU A 744 -19.82 0.56 30.05
CA LEU A 744 -21.25 0.39 29.69
C LEU A 744 -21.96 -0.74 30.44
N ILE A 745 -21.24 -1.81 30.79
CA ILE A 745 -21.84 -3.04 31.35
C ILE A 745 -21.42 -3.31 32.79
N ASN A 746 -20.31 -2.69 33.21
CA ASN A 746 -19.66 -2.80 34.51
C ASN A 746 -19.65 -4.19 35.17
N ALA A 747 -18.46 -4.78 35.13
CA ALA A 747 -18.11 -6.11 35.60
C ALA A 747 -18.18 -6.29 37.13
N ARG A 748 -19.37 -6.15 37.74
CA ARG A 748 -19.87 -6.81 38.97
C ARG A 748 -21.41 -6.85 39.00
N GLN A 749 -22.03 -7.28 37.90
CA GLN A 749 -23.37 -7.93 37.73
C GLN A 749 -24.56 -7.61 38.68
N THR A 750 -24.56 -6.53 39.45
CA THR A 750 -25.57 -6.32 40.52
C THR A 750 -26.28 -4.99 40.49
N VAL A 751 -25.86 -4.05 39.64
CA VAL A 751 -26.52 -2.74 39.50
C VAL A 751 -26.53 -2.35 38.01
N ASN A 752 -27.71 -2.30 37.40
CA ASN A 752 -27.98 -1.89 36.01
C ASN A 752 -27.32 -2.76 34.91
N GLN A 753 -27.79 -4.00 34.79
CA GLN A 753 -27.41 -4.90 33.70
C GLN A 753 -27.97 -4.37 32.37
N LEU A 754 -27.12 -4.22 31.36
CA LEU A 754 -27.53 -3.82 30.01
C LEU A 754 -27.98 -5.05 29.24
N HIS A 755 -29.18 -5.01 28.68
CA HIS A 755 -29.71 -6.13 27.89
C HIS A 755 -29.53 -5.91 26.40
N TRP A 756 -29.35 -6.99 25.66
CA TRP A 756 -29.32 -6.95 24.20
C TRP A 756 -30.61 -6.37 23.63
N THR A 757 -31.76 -6.66 24.24
CA THR A 757 -33.07 -6.11 23.88
C THR A 757 -33.25 -4.62 24.18
N ASP A 758 -32.44 -4.04 25.07
CA ASP A 758 -32.43 -2.59 25.29
C ASP A 758 -31.86 -1.87 24.06
N VAL A 759 -30.77 -2.41 23.52
CA VAL A 759 -30.00 -1.81 22.42
C VAL A 759 -30.55 -2.19 21.05
N LEU A 760 -31.01 -3.45 20.88
CA LEU A 760 -31.40 -4.06 19.60
C LEU A 760 -32.79 -4.70 19.66
N GLY A 761 -33.56 -4.57 18.57
CA GLY A 761 -34.86 -5.26 18.45
C GLY A 761 -34.73 -6.78 18.28
N VAL A 762 -35.66 -7.55 18.89
CA VAL A 762 -35.75 -9.03 18.76
C VAL A 762 -36.08 -9.47 17.34
N VAL A 763 -36.83 -8.65 16.61
CA VAL A 763 -37.30 -8.91 15.26
C VAL A 763 -37.28 -7.58 14.51
N THR A 764 -36.48 -7.47 13.45
CA THR A 764 -36.38 -6.24 12.65
C THR A 764 -36.43 -6.57 11.16
N ASP A 765 -37.04 -5.68 10.39
CA ASP A 765 -37.01 -5.64 8.93
C ASP A 765 -35.86 -4.77 8.41
N VAL A 766 -35.26 -3.96 9.29
CA VAL A 766 -34.09 -3.11 9.00
C VAL A 766 -32.85 -3.69 9.66
N ASP A 767 -31.80 -3.87 8.86
CA ASP A 767 -30.47 -4.25 9.33
C ASP A 767 -29.78 -3.06 10.02
N HIS A 768 -28.90 -3.32 10.99
CA HIS A 768 -28.10 -2.27 11.65
C HIS A 768 -28.88 -1.12 12.35
N GLN A 769 -30.07 -1.40 12.90
CA GLN A 769 -30.88 -0.41 13.61
C GLN A 769 -30.74 -0.52 15.14
N LEU A 770 -30.35 0.60 15.78
CA LEU A 770 -30.38 0.77 17.24
C LEU A 770 -31.78 1.21 17.71
N ASN A 771 -32.16 0.79 18.92
CA ASN A 771 -33.40 1.23 19.57
C ASN A 771 -33.33 2.71 19.99
N SER A 772 -34.52 3.33 20.09
CA SER A 772 -34.63 4.73 20.51
C SER A 772 -34.00 4.97 21.89
N GLY A 773 -33.20 6.02 21.99
CA GLY A 773 -32.44 6.35 23.21
C GLY A 773 -31.08 5.65 23.34
N TYR A 774 -30.72 4.79 22.37
CA TYR A 774 -29.41 4.14 22.24
C TYR A 774 -28.70 4.47 20.93
N GLU A 775 -29.27 5.35 20.09
CA GLU A 775 -28.74 5.77 18.78
C GLU A 775 -27.49 6.67 18.93
N SER A 776 -26.37 6.12 19.39
CA SER A 776 -25.09 6.81 19.50
C SER A 776 -23.90 5.93 19.12
N ILE A 777 -22.74 6.57 18.88
CA ILE A 777 -21.49 5.88 18.57
C ILE A 777 -21.09 4.82 19.61
N TRP A 778 -21.50 5.02 20.87
CA TRP A 778 -21.14 4.15 22.00
C TRP A 778 -21.80 2.78 21.92
N TYR A 779 -23.04 2.72 21.44
CA TYR A 779 -23.79 1.48 21.29
C TYR A 779 -23.68 0.91 19.88
N ALA A 780 -23.21 1.68 18.91
CA ALA A 780 -23.13 1.26 17.52
C ALA A 780 -22.20 0.05 17.32
N CYS A 781 -21.07 -0.03 18.04
CA CYS A 781 -20.21 -1.21 17.99
C CYS A 781 -20.85 -2.47 18.60
N LEU A 782 -21.91 -2.36 19.40
CA LEU A 782 -22.64 -3.56 19.87
C LEU A 782 -23.39 -4.25 18.73
N LEU A 783 -23.72 -3.56 17.63
CA LEU A 783 -24.26 -4.20 16.41
C LEU A 783 -23.29 -5.20 15.78
N ARG A 784 -21.99 -5.08 16.07
CA ARG A 784 -20.92 -5.96 15.58
C ARG A 784 -20.69 -7.18 16.48
N ASN A 785 -21.40 -7.25 17.60
CA ASN A 785 -21.30 -8.30 18.60
C ASN A 785 -22.60 -9.12 18.62
N ARG A 786 -22.62 -10.20 19.40
CA ARG A 786 -23.72 -11.15 19.44
C ARG A 786 -23.88 -11.74 20.83
N ASP A 787 -25.12 -11.99 21.20
CA ASP A 787 -25.60 -12.74 22.37
C ASP A 787 -25.26 -14.24 22.20
N LEU A 788 -24.09 -14.67 22.66
CA LEU A 788 -23.51 -15.97 22.33
C LEU A 788 -24.16 -17.12 23.09
N ASP A 789 -24.61 -16.89 24.32
CA ASP A 789 -25.30 -17.88 25.14
C ASP A 789 -26.83 -17.70 25.14
N GLY A 790 -27.34 -16.62 24.54
CA GLY A 790 -28.77 -16.40 24.31
C GLY A 790 -29.53 -15.98 25.56
N ASP A 791 -28.86 -15.38 26.55
CA ASP A 791 -29.44 -14.98 27.85
C ASP A 791 -29.94 -13.52 27.91
N ASP A 792 -29.81 -12.79 26.80
CA ASP A 792 -30.18 -11.37 26.65
C ASP A 792 -29.37 -10.37 27.47
N VAL A 793 -28.28 -10.79 28.11
CA VAL A 793 -27.37 -9.93 28.87
C VAL A 793 -26.15 -9.63 28.00
N ILE A 794 -25.67 -8.38 28.03
CA ILE A 794 -24.38 -8.07 27.39
C ILE A 794 -23.26 -8.31 28.39
N ASP A 795 -22.49 -9.38 28.18
CA ASP A 795 -21.33 -9.73 29.00
C ASP A 795 -20.00 -9.18 28.46
N ALA A 796 -18.98 -9.15 29.32
CA ALA A 796 -17.69 -8.55 29.00
C ALA A 796 -16.94 -9.29 27.88
N ASP A 797 -17.08 -10.62 27.79
CA ASP A 797 -16.49 -11.46 26.75
C ASP A 797 -17.31 -11.47 25.44
N GLU A 798 -18.52 -10.89 25.45
CA GLU A 798 -19.32 -10.61 24.25
C GLU A 798 -18.99 -9.25 23.62
N ILE A 799 -18.38 -8.31 24.37
CA ILE A 799 -17.82 -7.07 23.80
C ILE A 799 -16.45 -7.38 23.15
N ARG A 800 -16.53 -7.90 21.93
CA ARG A 800 -15.38 -8.30 21.09
C ARG A 800 -14.96 -7.19 20.14
N TRP A 801 -15.95 -6.58 19.48
CA TRP A 801 -15.83 -5.39 18.65
C TRP A 801 -16.19 -4.15 19.48
N TYR A 802 -15.31 -3.17 19.53
CA TYR A 802 -15.45 -2.04 20.45
C TYR A 802 -15.02 -0.72 19.82
N LEU A 803 -15.52 0.38 20.37
CA LEU A 803 -15.20 1.73 19.88
C LEU A 803 -13.73 2.07 20.12
N ALA A 804 -13.00 2.40 19.04
CA ALA A 804 -11.58 2.72 19.11
C ALA A 804 -11.28 3.91 20.04
N SER A 805 -10.16 3.81 20.77
CA SER A 805 -9.62 4.93 21.56
C SER A 805 -8.94 5.98 20.65
N VAL A 806 -8.62 7.16 21.19
CA VAL A 806 -8.02 8.24 20.39
C VAL A 806 -6.64 7.88 19.85
N ASP A 807 -5.82 7.15 20.62
CA ASP A 807 -4.51 6.71 20.15
C ASP A 807 -4.66 5.54 19.18
N GLN A 808 -5.63 4.64 19.34
CA GLN A 808 -5.91 3.62 18.31
C GLN A 808 -6.36 4.25 16.98
N LEU A 809 -7.16 5.33 17.00
CA LEU A 809 -7.46 6.10 15.78
C LEU A 809 -6.20 6.79 15.22
N THR A 810 -5.34 7.32 16.09
CA THR A 810 -4.05 7.91 15.71
C THR A 810 -3.15 6.88 15.03
N ASP A 811 -3.13 5.65 15.53
CA ASP A 811 -2.35 4.53 15.00
C ASP A 811 -2.90 4.04 13.65
N LEU A 812 -4.24 4.01 13.49
CA LEU A 812 -4.86 3.75 12.18
C LEU A 812 -4.37 4.74 11.11
N TRP A 813 -4.11 6.00 11.48
CA TRP A 813 -3.52 6.98 10.56
C TRP A 813 -2.03 6.71 10.29
N ILE A 814 -1.25 6.36 11.30
CA ILE A 814 0.18 6.03 11.15
C ILE A 814 0.35 4.84 10.19
N GLY A 815 -0.49 3.81 10.35
CA GLY A 815 -0.52 2.58 9.55
C GLY A 815 -1.46 2.59 8.34
N GLU A 816 -2.02 3.74 7.95
CA GLU A 816 -3.13 3.83 6.97
C GLU A 816 -2.84 3.13 5.63
N THR A 817 -1.57 3.07 5.21
CA THR A 817 -1.14 2.44 3.94
C THR A 817 -1.22 0.91 3.96
N ALA A 818 -1.39 0.28 5.13
CA ALA A 818 -1.66 -1.16 5.20
C ALA A 818 -3.15 -1.51 5.15
N ILE A 819 -4.04 -0.52 5.27
CA ILE A 819 -5.48 -0.73 5.44
C ILE A 819 -6.29 0.12 4.46
N PRO A 820 -6.12 -0.08 3.14
CA PRO A 820 -6.66 0.81 2.11
C PRO A 820 -8.20 0.94 2.14
N LYS A 821 -8.92 -0.08 2.63
CA LYS A 821 -10.38 -0.05 2.74
C LYS A 821 -10.88 0.69 3.99
N ALA A 822 -10.10 0.75 5.06
CA ALA A 822 -10.55 1.21 6.39
C ALA A 822 -10.02 2.60 6.82
N LYS A 823 -9.57 3.42 5.86
CA LYS A 823 -9.01 4.76 6.11
C LYS A 823 -9.98 5.64 6.89
N LEU A 824 -9.47 6.52 7.77
CA LEU A 824 -10.31 7.43 8.56
C LEU A 824 -11.01 8.48 7.69
N TYR A 825 -10.43 8.81 6.53
CA TYR A 825 -10.96 9.75 5.57
C TYR A 825 -10.75 9.19 4.16
N MET A 826 -11.84 9.01 3.41
CA MET A 826 -11.83 8.32 2.12
C MET A 826 -12.03 9.26 0.91
N ASN A 827 -12.14 10.58 1.12
CA ASN A 827 -12.26 11.51 -0.01
C ASN A 827 -10.92 11.65 -0.74
N ASP A 828 -10.96 11.41 -2.04
CA ASP A 828 -9.88 11.78 -2.94
C ASP A 828 -9.82 13.30 -3.10
N ILE A 829 -8.65 13.86 -2.83
CA ILE A 829 -8.29 15.22 -3.21
C ILE A 829 -7.55 15.11 -4.54
N ASP A 830 -8.10 15.67 -5.62
CA ASP A 830 -7.43 15.62 -6.91
C ASP A 830 -6.15 16.51 -6.93
N ALA A 831 -5.38 16.48 -8.02
CA ALA A 831 -4.10 17.21 -8.13
C ALA A 831 -4.29 18.72 -8.08
N SER A 832 -5.52 19.18 -8.29
CA SER A 832 -5.92 20.57 -8.32
C SER A 832 -6.49 21.04 -6.98
N GLY A 833 -6.59 20.15 -5.98
CA GLY A 833 -7.15 20.48 -4.68
C GLY A 833 -8.67 20.61 -4.70
N VAL A 834 -9.36 19.99 -5.66
CA VAL A 834 -10.82 19.98 -5.72
C VAL A 834 -11.34 18.76 -4.94
N GLU A 835 -12.27 19.02 -4.02
CA GLU A 835 -12.95 18.00 -3.22
C GLU A 835 -13.89 17.17 -4.10
N ILE A 836 -13.74 15.85 -4.06
CA ILE A 836 -14.77 14.91 -4.54
C ILE A 836 -15.74 14.68 -3.36
N PRO A 837 -17.04 15.00 -3.50
CA PRO A 837 -18.01 14.83 -2.42
C PRO A 837 -18.20 13.34 -2.05
N ILE A 838 -18.34 13.06 -0.74
CA ILE A 838 -18.82 11.77 -0.19
C ILE A 838 -20.24 11.47 -0.74
N GLU A 839 -20.64 10.19 -0.78
CA GLU A 839 -22.02 9.72 -1.02
C GLU A 839 -23.12 10.46 -0.23
N ASN A 840 -22.78 11.21 0.83
CA ASN A 840 -23.70 12.03 1.63
C ASN A 840 -23.50 13.56 1.49
N GLY A 841 -22.54 14.02 0.68
CA GLY A 841 -22.26 15.45 0.46
C GLY A 841 -21.55 16.18 1.60
N GLU A 842 -20.97 15.47 2.58
CA GLU A 842 -20.25 16.06 3.72
C GLU A 842 -18.74 16.19 3.42
N THR A 843 -18.17 17.36 3.70
CA THR A 843 -16.74 17.66 3.48
C THR A 843 -15.92 17.63 4.78
N ARG A 844 -16.58 17.43 5.93
CA ARG A 844 -15.97 17.35 7.26
C ARG A 844 -16.29 16.00 7.89
N VAL A 845 -15.25 15.25 8.24
CA VAL A 845 -15.41 13.89 8.78
C VAL A 845 -14.71 13.85 10.13
N HIS A 846 -15.50 14.05 11.17
CA HIS A 846 -15.02 14.00 12.54
C HIS A 846 -15.24 12.59 13.10
N VAL A 847 -14.15 11.88 13.38
CA VAL A 847 -14.16 10.50 13.87
C VAL A 847 -14.03 10.51 15.39
N ALA A 848 -15.11 10.17 16.09
CA ALA A 848 -15.15 10.16 17.53
C ALA A 848 -14.58 8.86 18.13
N SER A 849 -13.95 8.99 19.30
CA SER A 849 -13.29 7.89 20.02
C SER A 849 -14.01 7.53 21.32
N SER A 850 -13.56 6.45 21.96
CA SER A 850 -13.96 6.05 23.30
C SER A 850 -13.16 6.73 24.43
N SER A 851 -12.16 7.55 24.10
CA SER A 851 -11.36 8.25 25.12
C SER A 851 -12.02 9.57 25.51
N TYR A 852 -12.28 9.79 26.80
CA TYR A 852 -12.89 11.05 27.26
C TYR A 852 -11.91 12.21 27.17
N HIS A 853 -12.36 13.35 26.63
CA HIS A 853 -11.53 14.54 26.56
C HIS A 853 -11.42 15.18 27.96
N PRO A 854 -10.24 15.60 28.44
CA PRO A 854 -10.09 16.14 29.80
C PRO A 854 -10.78 17.50 30.00
N GLY A 855 -11.07 18.20 28.92
CA GLY A 855 -11.62 19.56 28.91
C GLY A 855 -10.51 20.61 28.91
N THR A 856 -10.87 21.85 29.22
CA THR A 856 -9.88 22.91 29.49
C THR A 856 -9.67 23.04 30.99
N THR A 857 -8.59 23.71 31.41
CA THR A 857 -8.33 24.01 32.84
C THR A 857 -9.53 24.68 33.51
N ASP A 858 -10.27 25.51 32.78
CA ASP A 858 -11.43 26.24 33.29
C ASP A 858 -12.75 25.44 33.20
N LYS A 859 -12.79 24.39 32.38
CA LYS A 859 -13.98 23.55 32.14
C LYS A 859 -13.56 22.08 31.93
N PRO A 860 -13.25 21.35 33.01
CA PRO A 860 -12.91 19.93 32.90
C PRO A 860 -14.16 19.13 32.51
N THR A 861 -14.05 18.30 31.48
CA THR A 861 -15.18 17.53 30.95
C THR A 861 -15.06 16.05 31.26
N ASN A 862 -13.93 15.39 30.94
CA ASN A 862 -13.58 13.99 31.24
C ASN A 862 -14.77 13.02 31.40
N LYS A 863 -15.66 13.03 30.41
CA LYS A 863 -16.95 12.32 30.41
C LYS A 863 -17.26 11.69 29.05
N PRO A 864 -18.09 10.63 29.01
CA PRO A 864 -18.58 10.01 27.78
C PRO A 864 -19.29 10.96 26.81
N SER A 865 -19.92 12.03 27.32
CA SER A 865 -20.61 13.04 26.48
C SER A 865 -19.67 14.01 25.76
N ASP A 866 -18.37 14.02 26.06
CA ASP A 866 -17.37 14.87 25.41
C ASP A 866 -16.06 14.08 25.18
N PRO A 867 -16.05 13.11 24.25
CA PRO A 867 -14.86 12.36 23.92
C PRO A 867 -13.87 13.14 23.06
N TRP A 868 -12.65 12.61 22.94
CA TRP A 868 -11.70 12.97 21.90
C TRP A 868 -12.23 12.58 20.52
N VAL A 869 -11.92 13.42 19.54
CA VAL A 869 -12.33 13.31 18.15
C VAL A 869 -11.14 13.61 17.25
N ILE A 870 -10.96 12.81 16.20
CA ILE A 870 -10.05 13.07 15.09
C ILE A 870 -10.80 13.86 14.00
N TRP A 871 -10.27 14.99 13.56
CA TRP A 871 -10.75 15.74 12.41
C TRP A 871 -10.09 15.15 11.16
N ALA A 872 -10.70 14.13 10.59
CA ALA A 872 -10.07 13.26 9.59
C ALA A 872 -9.78 13.99 8.26
N GLU A 873 -10.55 15.04 7.96
CA GLU A 873 -10.29 15.94 6.84
C GLU A 873 -9.04 16.81 7.07
N GLU A 874 -8.68 17.05 8.34
CA GLU A 874 -7.44 17.70 8.77
C GLU A 874 -6.40 16.66 9.23
N SER A 875 -6.45 15.48 8.62
CA SER A 875 -5.60 14.34 8.94
C SER A 875 -5.88 13.73 10.31
N ALA A 876 -4.91 13.59 11.20
CA ALA A 876 -5.07 13.05 12.55
C ALA A 876 -5.13 14.16 13.59
N SER A 877 -5.48 15.39 13.18
CA SER A 877 -5.68 16.50 14.12
C SER A 877 -6.77 16.13 15.12
N ARG A 878 -6.57 16.43 16.41
CA ARG A 878 -7.44 15.90 17.47
C ARG A 878 -7.95 16.95 18.45
N GLY A 879 -9.24 16.89 18.78
CA GLY A 879 -9.87 17.83 19.71
C GLY A 879 -11.06 17.21 20.46
N SER A 880 -11.78 18.02 21.23
CA SER A 880 -13.01 17.60 21.92
C SER A 880 -14.22 17.57 20.99
N ALA A 881 -15.14 16.63 21.20
CA ALA A 881 -16.43 16.57 20.50
C ALA A 881 -17.26 17.85 20.68
N SER A 882 -17.26 18.44 21.87
CA SER A 882 -17.94 19.72 22.13
C SER A 882 -17.44 20.85 21.22
N TYR A 883 -16.12 20.92 20.99
CA TYR A 883 -15.56 21.90 20.05
C TYR A 883 -16.02 21.65 18.60
N SER A 884 -16.15 20.39 18.18
CA SER A 884 -16.71 20.02 16.87
C SER A 884 -18.18 20.38 16.71
N GLN A 885 -18.95 20.31 17.80
CA GLN A 885 -20.37 20.67 17.84
C GLN A 885 -20.59 22.18 17.89
N THR A 886 -19.63 22.95 18.40
CA THR A 886 -19.69 24.41 18.41
C THR A 886 -19.17 24.99 17.10
N ALA A 887 -19.98 25.81 16.42
CA ALA A 887 -19.52 26.56 15.25
C ALA A 887 -18.43 27.58 15.63
N PRO A 888 -17.19 27.48 15.11
CA PRO A 888 -16.23 28.56 15.24
C PRO A 888 -16.53 29.63 14.18
N GLY A 889 -17.31 30.65 14.55
CA GLY A 889 -17.58 31.83 13.71
C GLY A 889 -18.80 31.75 12.77
N GLU A 890 -19.07 32.85 12.03
CA GLU A 890 -20.29 33.07 11.21
C GLU A 890 -20.41 32.17 9.96
N HIS A 891 -19.43 31.32 9.67
CA HIS A 891 -19.28 30.66 8.37
C HIS A 891 -19.44 29.14 8.39
N PHE A 892 -19.61 28.51 9.56
CA PHE A 892 -19.68 27.05 9.66
C PHE A 892 -20.81 26.58 10.57
N THR A 893 -21.49 25.49 10.20
CA THR A 893 -22.44 24.79 11.05
C THR A 893 -21.72 23.73 11.87
N GLY A 894 -21.98 23.65 13.18
CA GLY A 894 -21.44 22.59 14.04
C GLY A 894 -21.91 21.20 13.60
N ILE A 895 -21.08 20.18 13.83
CA ILE A 895 -21.37 18.80 13.45
C ILE A 895 -22.14 18.12 14.58
N LYS A 896 -23.29 17.52 14.25
CA LYS A 896 -24.12 16.78 15.21
C LYS A 896 -23.74 15.30 15.27
N ASN A 897 -23.48 14.70 14.11
CA ASN A 897 -23.25 13.27 13.94
C ASN A 897 -21.79 13.03 13.57
N PHE A 898 -21.18 12.03 14.18
CA PHE A 898 -19.77 11.69 14.05
C PHE A 898 -19.62 10.37 13.31
N SER A 899 -18.52 10.26 12.57
CA SER A 899 -18.01 8.96 12.16
C SER A 899 -17.33 8.29 13.36
N TYR A 900 -17.10 6.99 13.27
CA TYR A 900 -16.41 6.20 14.28
C TYR A 900 -15.80 4.94 13.64
N ARG A 901 -15.01 4.18 14.41
CA ARG A 901 -14.46 2.89 13.99
C ARG A 901 -14.64 1.86 15.10
N CYS A 902 -15.15 0.69 14.73
CA CYS A 902 -15.15 -0.48 15.60
C CYS A 902 -13.90 -1.34 15.33
N ILE A 903 -13.21 -1.72 16.39
CA ILE A 903 -11.98 -2.48 16.34
C ILE A 903 -12.07 -3.77 17.17
N ARG A 904 -11.18 -4.72 16.86
CA ARG A 904 -11.17 -6.08 17.38
C ARG A 904 -9.76 -6.48 17.78
N ASN A 905 -9.59 -6.94 19.02
CA ASN A 905 -8.33 -7.55 19.46
C ASN A 905 -8.11 -8.89 18.75
N LEU A 906 -6.87 -9.26 18.46
CA LEU A 906 -6.45 -10.46 17.75
C LEU A 906 -5.48 -11.25 18.62
N GLY A 907 -5.54 -12.59 18.58
CA GLY A 907 -4.65 -13.46 19.34
C GLY A 907 -4.94 -13.57 20.85
N LEU A 908 -5.97 -12.89 21.36
CA LEU A 908 -6.32 -12.88 22.79
C LEU A 908 -7.51 -13.79 23.11
N SER A 909 -7.45 -14.46 24.27
CA SER A 909 -8.59 -15.17 24.83
C SER A 909 -9.59 -14.15 25.39
N LEU A 910 -10.86 -14.40 25.11
CA LEU A 910 -11.95 -13.53 25.55
C LEU A 910 -12.29 -13.68 27.03
N LYS A 911 -11.77 -14.73 27.70
CA LYS A 911 -11.87 -14.90 29.16
C LYS A 911 -11.00 -13.92 29.92
N ASP A 912 -9.89 -13.50 29.32
CA ASP A 912 -8.99 -12.55 29.94
C ASP A 912 -9.45 -11.14 29.58
N ILE A 913 -10.39 -10.62 30.36
CA ILE A 913 -11.00 -9.31 30.10
C ILE A 913 -9.99 -8.16 30.21
N ASP A 914 -8.90 -8.38 30.95
CA ASP A 914 -7.86 -7.38 31.21
C ASP A 914 -6.70 -7.47 30.20
N ALA A 915 -6.69 -8.49 29.33
CA ALA A 915 -5.66 -8.65 28.32
C ALA A 915 -5.67 -7.50 27.31
N VAL A 916 -4.47 -6.99 27.03
CA VAL A 916 -4.22 -5.94 26.05
C VAL A 916 -3.32 -6.53 24.96
N PRO A 917 -3.58 -6.25 23.67
CA PRO A 917 -2.71 -6.72 22.60
C PRO A 917 -1.30 -6.13 22.73
N GLU A 918 -0.33 -6.83 22.16
CA GLU A 918 1.03 -6.32 22.00
C GLU A 918 1.03 -5.01 21.22
N ASP A 919 1.88 -4.08 21.67
CA ASP A 919 2.11 -2.82 20.99
C ASP A 919 2.96 -3.07 19.73
N TYR A 920 2.67 -2.34 18.65
CA TYR A 920 3.49 -2.36 17.45
C TYR A 920 4.80 -1.59 17.62
N VAL A 921 4.97 -0.88 18.74
CA VAL A 921 6.18 -0.10 19.08
C VAL A 921 7.05 -0.80 20.12
N THR A 922 8.36 -0.86 19.84
CA THR A 922 9.39 -1.18 20.84
C THR A 922 10.20 0.07 21.21
N LYS A 923 10.24 0.39 22.51
CA LYS A 923 10.97 1.53 23.08
C LYS A 923 12.45 1.17 23.32
N GLY A 924 13.37 2.04 22.95
CA GLY A 924 14.80 1.84 23.19
C GLY A 924 15.60 3.13 23.40
N SER A 925 16.93 3.00 23.39
CA SER A 925 17.86 4.13 23.45
C SER A 925 19.14 3.77 22.69
N SER A 926 19.78 4.75 22.08
CA SER A 926 21.04 4.55 21.34
C SER A 926 21.94 5.78 21.39
N THR A 927 23.09 5.72 20.71
CA THR A 927 24.02 6.85 20.58
C THR A 927 24.47 7.00 19.14
N HIS A 928 24.70 8.24 18.71
CA HIS A 928 25.14 8.55 17.35
C HIS A 928 26.35 9.49 17.36
N ILE A 929 27.35 9.25 16.51
CA ILE A 929 28.58 10.03 16.48
C ILE A 929 28.71 10.73 15.13
N ILE A 930 28.71 12.06 15.12
CA ILE A 930 28.88 12.91 13.93
C ILE A 930 29.94 13.96 14.23
N GLY A 931 30.91 14.13 13.33
CA GLY A 931 31.95 15.18 13.48
C GLY A 931 32.75 15.07 14.77
N GLY A 932 32.80 13.89 15.41
CA GLY A 932 33.45 13.67 16.70
C GLY A 932 32.59 13.98 17.94
N VAL A 933 31.34 14.44 17.77
CA VAL A 933 30.37 14.67 18.86
C VAL A 933 29.50 13.42 19.03
N THR A 934 29.27 12.99 20.27
CA THR A 934 28.38 11.85 20.59
C THR A 934 27.04 12.36 21.10
N TYR A 935 25.97 12.06 20.38
CA TYR A 935 24.59 12.37 20.73
C TYR A 935 23.92 11.16 21.38
N LYS A 936 23.07 11.39 22.39
CA LYS A 936 22.21 10.35 23.00
C LYS A 936 20.81 10.41 22.42
N GLU A 937 20.18 9.24 22.31
CA GLU A 937 18.94 9.12 21.57
C GLU A 937 17.94 8.20 22.28
N LYS A 938 16.66 8.53 22.16
CA LYS A 938 15.55 7.59 22.37
C LYS A 938 15.17 6.96 21.04
N THR A 939 14.78 5.70 21.04
CA THR A 939 14.36 5.01 19.81
C THR A 939 12.94 4.51 19.92
N ILE A 940 12.23 4.56 18.79
CA ILE A 940 10.92 3.94 18.54
C ILE A 940 11.15 2.98 17.38
N ASP A 941 10.99 1.69 17.62
CA ASP A 941 11.09 0.66 16.59
C ASP A 941 9.69 0.13 16.26
N ILE A 942 9.34 0.09 14.98
CA ILE A 942 8.03 -0.32 14.46
C ILE A 942 8.10 -1.59 13.60
N ASN A 943 9.10 -2.45 13.82
CA ASN A 943 9.29 -3.70 13.08
C ASN A 943 8.05 -4.62 13.00
N PRO A 944 7.14 -4.65 14.01
CA PRO A 944 5.90 -5.41 13.90
C PRO A 944 4.87 -4.86 12.89
N MET A 945 5.07 -3.70 12.27
CA MET A 945 4.15 -3.16 11.26
C MET A 945 4.41 -3.75 9.87
N ILE A 946 3.38 -3.73 9.02
CA ILE A 946 3.49 -4.10 7.60
C ILE A 946 4.46 -3.15 6.89
N ASP A 947 5.35 -3.71 6.07
CA ASP A 947 6.43 -2.98 5.39
C ASP A 947 6.00 -1.73 4.63
N ASN A 948 4.78 -1.72 4.10
CA ASN A 948 4.25 -0.59 3.32
C ASN A 948 3.83 0.61 4.15
N THR A 949 3.78 0.45 5.47
CA THR A 949 3.65 1.56 6.42
C THR A 949 4.99 2.19 6.75
N ILE A 950 6.10 1.53 6.39
CA ILE A 950 7.46 1.89 6.76
C ILE A 950 8.18 2.49 5.55
N ARG A 951 8.89 3.59 5.78
CA ARG A 951 9.74 4.24 4.77
C ARG A 951 10.79 3.24 4.26
N PRO A 952 10.94 3.07 2.93
CA PRO A 952 11.81 2.06 2.31
C PRO A 952 13.31 2.28 2.51
N SER A 953 13.77 3.49 2.80
CA SER A 953 15.21 3.79 2.90
C SER A 953 15.50 4.85 3.95
N VAL A 954 16.68 4.78 4.56
CA VAL A 954 17.19 5.81 5.47
C VAL A 954 17.45 7.07 4.64
N GLY A 955 16.65 8.11 4.89
CA GLY A 955 17.02 9.45 4.46
C GLY A 955 18.21 9.90 5.31
N THR A 956 19.43 9.82 4.79
CA THR A 956 20.62 10.39 5.47
C THR A 956 20.62 11.93 5.41
N GLU A 957 19.61 12.53 4.78
CA GLU A 957 19.41 13.97 4.63
C GLU A 957 17.95 14.36 4.90
N VAL A 958 17.71 15.67 5.02
CA VAL A 958 16.39 16.30 5.12
C VAL A 958 15.43 15.71 4.09
N LEU A 959 14.27 15.22 4.54
CA LEU A 959 13.29 14.58 3.66
C LEU A 959 12.89 15.49 2.48
N PRO A 960 12.48 14.93 1.34
CA PRO A 960 11.78 15.71 0.33
C PRO A 960 10.55 16.41 0.94
N THR A 961 10.23 17.59 0.40
CA THR A 961 9.01 18.31 0.78
C THR A 961 7.82 17.40 0.56
N ASN A 962 7.02 17.20 1.61
CA ASN A 962 5.90 16.25 1.60
C ASN A 962 4.63 16.86 2.19
N THR A 963 3.52 16.18 1.93
CA THR A 963 2.24 16.42 2.56
C THR A 963 1.83 15.22 3.40
N GLU A 964 0.81 15.38 4.24
CA GLU A 964 0.26 14.31 5.05
C GLU A 964 -0.35 13.16 4.23
N ARG A 965 -0.71 13.46 2.97
CA ARG A 965 -1.22 12.54 1.95
C ARG A 965 -0.19 12.17 0.88
N ASP A 966 1.09 12.39 1.17
CA ASP A 966 2.14 12.08 0.22
C ASP A 966 2.27 10.57 -0.02
N ILE A 967 1.91 10.18 -1.23
CA ILE A 967 1.93 8.81 -1.73
C ILE A 967 3.34 8.29 -2.07
N SER A 968 4.33 9.18 -2.20
CA SER A 968 5.74 8.78 -2.44
C SER A 968 6.40 8.15 -1.21
N GLY A 969 5.65 8.01 -0.11
CA GLY A 969 6.11 7.38 1.11
C GLY A 969 6.96 8.28 2.02
N ASN A 970 7.18 9.56 1.66
CA ASN A 970 8.03 10.43 2.48
C ASN A 970 7.41 10.80 3.84
N ASN A 971 6.08 10.72 3.99
CA ASN A 971 5.42 10.89 5.28
C ASN A 971 5.34 9.58 6.10
N ARG A 972 5.77 8.42 5.56
CA ARG A 972 5.85 7.16 6.31
C ARG A 972 6.97 7.22 7.36
N PRO A 973 6.80 6.68 8.57
CA PRO A 973 7.87 6.59 9.56
C PRO A 973 9.00 5.63 9.12
N PRO A 974 10.25 5.80 9.59
CA PRO A 974 11.31 4.82 9.38
C PRO A 974 11.10 3.58 10.26
N LEU A 975 11.80 2.48 9.94
CA LEU A 975 11.73 1.23 10.72
C LEU A 975 12.09 1.45 12.19
N THR A 976 13.23 2.12 12.43
CA THR A 976 13.59 2.62 13.75
C THR A 976 13.79 4.13 13.67
N LEU A 977 12.95 4.89 14.38
CA LEU A 977 13.09 6.33 14.55
C LEU A 977 13.99 6.62 15.74
N ALA A 978 15.09 7.34 15.53
CA ALA A 978 15.92 7.89 16.61
C ALA A 978 15.56 9.35 16.87
N ILE A 979 15.31 9.67 18.14
CA ILE A 979 14.93 10.98 18.65
C ILE A 979 16.09 11.50 19.50
N LEU A 980 16.61 12.68 19.16
CA LEU A 980 17.70 13.29 19.91
C LEU A 980 17.28 13.60 21.36
N ALA A 981 18.07 13.12 22.33
CA ALA A 981 17.81 13.22 23.77
C ALA A 981 19.13 13.34 24.56
N ASP A 982 19.57 14.56 24.89
CA ASP A 982 20.81 14.76 25.65
C ASP A 982 20.67 14.47 27.17
N GLU A 983 21.79 14.11 27.81
CA GLU A 983 21.82 13.67 29.21
C GLU A 983 21.79 14.84 30.22
N GLY A 984 20.94 14.73 31.23
CA GLY A 984 21.09 15.45 32.50
C GLY A 984 20.44 16.83 32.60
N ASP A 985 20.00 17.41 31.48
CA ASP A 985 19.09 18.54 31.49
C ASP A 985 18.02 18.36 30.41
N ILE A 986 16.82 17.99 30.84
CA ILE A 986 15.61 17.90 30.00
C ILE A 986 15.22 19.27 29.40
N SER A 987 15.94 20.35 29.74
CA SER A 987 15.79 21.68 29.14
C SER A 987 16.52 21.85 27.79
N TYR A 988 16.18 20.94 26.87
CA TYR A 988 15.88 21.24 25.46
C TYR A 988 16.86 20.73 24.40
N GLY A 989 16.92 19.40 24.19
CA GLY A 989 17.27 18.80 22.87
C GLY A 989 16.25 19.13 21.76
N VAL A 990 15.82 20.39 21.69
CA VAL A 990 14.76 20.90 20.83
C VAL A 990 15.29 22.13 20.09
N TYR A 991 15.08 22.15 18.78
CA TYR A 991 15.73 23.11 17.88
C TYR A 991 14.75 24.15 17.31
N PRO A 992 15.19 25.37 17.00
CA PRO A 992 16.49 25.93 17.37
C PRO A 992 16.64 26.03 18.89
N GLU A 993 17.86 25.93 19.41
CA GLU A 993 18.11 25.99 20.87
C GLU A 993 17.61 27.34 21.44
N GLU A 994 17.88 28.45 20.73
CA GLU A 994 17.40 29.79 21.07
C GLU A 994 16.18 30.20 20.21
N GLY A 995 15.19 30.85 20.84
CA GLY A 995 14.03 31.43 20.14
C GLY A 995 13.02 30.39 19.64
N SER A 996 12.26 30.71 18.59
CA SER A 996 11.34 29.80 17.92
C SER A 996 11.52 29.90 16.42
N ILE A 997 11.16 28.84 15.70
CA ILE A 997 11.16 28.80 14.23
C ILE A 997 9.73 28.78 13.71
N GLY A 998 9.50 29.43 12.56
CA GLY A 998 8.19 29.42 11.90
C GLY A 998 7.91 28.08 11.23
N ALA A 999 6.66 27.63 11.29
CA ALA A 999 6.23 26.36 10.71
C ALA A 999 6.53 26.25 9.19
N GLU A 1000 6.32 27.33 8.43
CA GLU A 1000 6.66 27.38 7.00
C GLU A 1000 8.13 27.09 6.73
N ARG A 1001 9.02 27.63 7.58
CA ARG A 1001 10.47 27.47 7.45
C ARG A 1001 10.90 26.04 7.66
N VAL A 1002 10.29 25.34 8.63
CA VAL A 1002 10.52 23.92 8.87
C VAL A 1002 9.96 23.08 7.71
N ALA A 1003 8.77 23.39 7.20
CA ALA A 1003 8.11 22.53 6.21
C ALA A 1003 8.56 22.74 4.76
N LYS A 1004 9.08 23.92 4.40
CA LYS A 1004 9.48 24.25 3.02
C LYS A 1004 10.97 24.55 2.84
N TYR A 1005 11.65 25.03 3.89
CA TYR A 1005 12.99 25.60 3.77
C TYR A 1005 14.03 24.93 4.67
N GLU A 1006 13.72 23.77 5.26
CA GLU A 1006 14.64 23.02 6.12
C GLU A 1006 16.00 22.77 5.47
N ARG A 1007 16.03 22.60 4.14
CA ARG A 1007 17.25 22.36 3.36
C ARG A 1007 18.18 23.57 3.26
N VAL A 1008 17.61 24.78 3.26
CA VAL A 1008 18.37 26.04 3.16
C VAL A 1008 18.75 26.54 4.55
N ASP A 1009 17.90 26.25 5.53
CA ASP A 1009 17.96 26.87 6.84
C ASP A 1009 17.62 25.83 7.92
N ARG A 1010 18.58 24.93 8.12
CA ARG A 1010 18.43 23.72 8.94
C ARG A 1010 18.15 24.10 10.40
N PRO A 1011 17.00 23.69 10.97
CA PRO A 1011 16.79 23.82 12.40
C PRO A 1011 17.64 22.81 13.18
N CYS A 1012 17.86 21.61 12.64
CA CYS A 1012 18.52 20.51 13.32
C CYS A 1012 20.03 20.45 13.05
N PRO A 1013 20.83 19.88 13.98
CA PRO A 1013 22.24 19.58 13.74
C PRO A 1013 22.45 18.66 12.53
N ILE A 1014 23.64 18.71 11.94
CA ILE A 1014 24.04 17.81 10.86
C ILE A 1014 23.79 16.35 11.27
N GLY A 1015 23.20 15.57 10.35
CA GLY A 1015 22.75 14.18 10.53
C GLY A 1015 21.45 13.98 11.30
N TYR A 1016 20.77 15.07 11.69
CA TYR A 1016 19.38 15.07 12.10
C TYR A 1016 18.53 15.96 11.20
N ARG A 1017 17.22 15.79 11.28
CA ARG A 1017 16.19 16.55 10.55
C ARG A 1017 14.95 16.76 11.42
N ALA A 1018 14.06 17.64 10.98
CA ALA A 1018 12.74 17.77 11.54
C ALA A 1018 11.91 16.49 11.29
N PRO A 1019 11.01 16.14 12.23
CA PRO A 1019 10.13 15.00 12.07
C PRO A 1019 9.04 15.33 11.05
N ASN A 1020 8.61 14.31 10.30
CA ASN A 1020 7.36 14.41 9.57
C ASN A 1020 6.15 14.25 10.53
N GLN A 1021 4.94 14.32 9.99
CA GLN A 1021 3.73 14.24 10.80
C GLN A 1021 3.59 12.90 11.53
N ARG A 1022 3.78 11.76 10.86
CA ARG A 1022 3.63 10.43 11.48
C ARG A 1022 4.69 10.17 12.55
N GLU A 1023 5.91 10.65 12.34
CA GLU A 1023 6.99 10.61 13.33
C GLU A 1023 6.64 11.45 14.58
N LEU A 1024 6.03 12.63 14.39
CA LEU A 1024 5.51 13.43 15.51
C LEU A 1024 4.42 12.70 16.30
N MET A 1025 3.56 11.96 15.60
CA MET A 1025 2.51 11.15 16.21
C MET A 1025 3.07 10.01 17.05
N LEU A 1026 4.00 9.23 16.49
CA LEU A 1026 4.72 8.18 17.22
C LEU A 1026 5.37 8.72 18.48
N MET A 1027 5.96 9.92 18.43
CA MET A 1027 6.60 10.52 19.61
C MET A 1027 5.60 10.81 20.74
N TYR A 1028 4.42 11.38 20.45
CA TYR A 1028 3.48 11.73 21.53
C TYR A 1028 2.68 10.54 22.05
N THR A 1029 2.46 9.49 21.24
CA THR A 1029 1.82 8.25 21.71
C THR A 1029 2.80 7.38 22.49
N THR A 1030 4.09 7.37 22.10
CA THR A 1030 5.11 6.49 22.70
C THR A 1030 5.85 7.13 23.88
N TYR A 1031 6.23 8.41 23.74
CA TYR A 1031 7.01 9.16 24.74
C TYR A 1031 6.34 10.51 25.05
N PRO A 1032 5.11 10.52 25.61
CA PRO A 1032 4.38 11.76 25.88
C PRO A 1032 5.16 12.75 26.75
N ASP A 1033 6.02 12.26 27.66
CA ASP A 1033 6.89 13.09 28.50
C ASP A 1033 7.87 13.96 27.69
N LEU A 1034 8.31 13.47 26.53
CA LEU A 1034 9.16 14.23 25.61
C LEU A 1034 8.37 15.35 24.92
N MET A 1035 7.05 15.25 24.84
CA MET A 1035 6.21 16.12 24.04
C MET A 1035 5.52 17.23 24.85
N THR A 1036 6.09 17.60 25.99
CA THR A 1036 5.55 18.61 26.90
C THR A 1036 6.26 19.97 26.77
N GLY A 1037 5.58 21.06 27.15
CA GLY A 1037 6.19 22.39 27.35
C GLY A 1037 6.33 23.31 26.13
N PHE A 1038 6.23 22.81 24.90
CA PHE A 1038 6.32 23.62 23.67
C PHE A 1038 5.30 23.21 22.62
N THR A 1039 5.16 24.07 21.61
CA THR A 1039 4.61 23.69 20.32
C THR A 1039 5.69 23.03 19.48
N TYR A 1040 5.50 21.78 19.11
CA TYR A 1040 6.42 20.98 18.31
C TYR A 1040 6.00 20.97 16.85
N LEU A 1041 6.88 21.38 15.95
CA LEU A 1041 6.63 21.52 14.51
C LEU A 1041 7.10 20.31 13.72
N THR A 1042 6.49 20.11 12.56
CA THR A 1042 6.83 19.06 11.58
C THR A 1042 7.32 19.66 10.27
N ASN A 1043 7.99 18.86 9.44
CA ASN A 1043 8.28 19.23 8.06
C ASN A 1043 7.16 18.89 7.06
N THR A 1044 6.03 18.36 7.53
CA THR A 1044 4.90 17.97 6.69
C THR A 1044 3.96 19.15 6.47
N THR A 1045 3.68 19.46 5.20
CA THR A 1045 2.72 20.51 4.83
C THR A 1045 1.30 19.95 4.71
N PHE A 1046 0.27 20.79 4.88
CA PHE A 1046 -1.12 20.39 4.68
C PHE A 1046 -1.50 20.38 3.19
N SER A 1047 -1.99 19.25 2.69
CA SER A 1047 -2.40 19.10 1.29
C SER A 1047 -3.60 19.99 0.94
N GLY A 1048 -4.54 20.18 1.88
CA GLY A 1048 -5.73 21.02 1.72
C GLY A 1048 -5.51 22.53 1.86
N ARG A 1049 -4.26 23.02 1.91
CA ARG A 1049 -3.93 24.44 2.18
C ARG A 1049 -4.54 25.48 1.22
N ASN A 1050 -4.98 25.05 0.03
CA ASN A 1050 -5.60 25.91 -0.98
C ASN A 1050 -7.12 25.73 -1.09
N THR A 1051 -7.72 24.91 -0.22
CA THR A 1051 -9.16 24.60 -0.19
C THR A 1051 -9.91 25.45 0.84
N ASP A 1052 -11.23 25.37 0.85
CA ASP A 1052 -12.08 26.00 1.88
C ASP A 1052 -11.86 25.38 3.28
N ILE A 1053 -11.37 24.13 3.36
CA ILE A 1053 -10.90 23.50 4.62
C ILE A 1053 -9.64 24.22 5.13
N GLY A 1054 -8.81 24.72 4.21
CA GLY A 1054 -7.55 25.44 4.46
C GLY A 1054 -7.67 26.97 4.62
N GLN A 1055 -8.80 27.58 4.24
CA GLN A 1055 -9.02 29.03 4.30
C GLN A 1055 -10.19 29.41 5.23
N GLY A 1056 -9.91 30.27 6.22
CA GLY A 1056 -10.95 31.16 6.72
C GLY A 1056 -11.35 32.11 5.59
N VAL A 1057 -12.60 32.03 5.12
CA VAL A 1057 -13.10 32.82 3.99
C VAL A 1057 -12.66 34.29 4.09
N GLY A 1058 -11.95 34.78 3.08
CA GLY A 1058 -11.53 36.19 2.96
C GLY A 1058 -10.17 36.57 3.57
N SER A 1059 -9.40 35.63 4.13
CA SER A 1059 -8.08 35.91 4.70
C SER A 1059 -6.93 35.42 3.82
N THR A 1060 -6.15 36.36 3.26
CA THR A 1060 -4.83 36.06 2.67
C THR A 1060 -3.73 35.84 3.71
N THR A 1061 -4.05 35.94 5.01
CA THR A 1061 -3.06 35.97 6.12
C THR A 1061 -3.12 34.78 7.06
N ASN A 1062 -4.12 33.89 6.95
CA ASN A 1062 -4.36 32.77 7.88
C ASN A 1062 -4.40 31.38 7.18
N ARG A 1063 -3.55 31.16 6.16
CA ARG A 1063 -3.49 29.84 5.51
C ARG A 1063 -2.95 28.80 6.49
N LYS A 1064 -3.62 27.65 6.58
CA LYS A 1064 -3.09 26.47 7.28
C LYS A 1064 -1.97 25.88 6.44
N GLU A 1065 -0.76 25.78 7.00
CA GLU A 1065 0.43 25.44 6.21
C GLU A 1065 1.06 24.09 6.57
N ALA A 1066 1.07 23.75 7.86
CA ALA A 1066 1.79 22.59 8.40
C ALA A 1066 1.13 22.10 9.68
N PHE A 1067 1.64 20.98 10.20
CA PHE A 1067 1.16 20.36 11.44
C PHE A 1067 2.06 20.67 12.62
N ALA A 1068 1.45 20.81 13.80
CA ALA A 1068 2.15 20.95 15.06
C ALA A 1068 1.43 20.23 16.20
N TYR A 1069 2.20 19.82 17.21
CA TYR A 1069 1.69 19.28 18.46
C TYR A 1069 1.83 20.32 19.57
N THR A 1070 0.72 20.67 20.23
CA THR A 1070 0.71 21.60 21.36
C THR A 1070 -0.32 21.18 22.39
N SER A 1071 0.02 21.30 23.67
CA SER A 1071 -0.92 21.12 24.79
C SER A 1071 -1.75 19.82 24.74
N GLY A 1072 -1.18 18.71 24.27
CA GLY A 1072 -1.88 17.41 24.15
C GLY A 1072 -2.47 17.11 22.78
N THR A 1073 -2.46 18.08 21.87
CA THR A 1073 -3.23 18.06 20.62
C THR A 1073 -2.33 18.22 19.40
N LEU A 1074 -2.48 17.30 18.42
CA LEU A 1074 -2.03 17.53 17.05
C LEU A 1074 -3.03 18.47 16.35
N GLN A 1075 -2.55 19.53 15.72
CA GLN A 1075 -3.38 20.53 15.05
C GLN A 1075 -2.69 21.12 13.82
N LEU A 1076 -3.48 21.73 12.94
CA LEU A 1076 -3.00 22.57 11.84
C LEU A 1076 -2.59 23.96 12.31
N THR A 1077 -1.41 24.43 11.88
CA THR A 1077 -0.92 25.78 12.19
C THR A 1077 -1.25 26.76 11.07
N THR A 1078 -1.76 27.95 11.41
CA THR A 1078 -1.93 29.07 10.47
C THR A 1078 -0.67 29.94 10.40
N GLY A 1079 -0.46 30.67 9.29
CA GLY A 1079 0.73 31.44 8.85
C GLY A 1079 1.42 32.45 9.78
N TRP A 1080 1.38 32.26 11.10
CA TRP A 1080 2.18 32.92 12.14
C TRP A 1080 2.60 31.97 13.29
N GLY A 1081 2.33 30.66 13.17
CA GLY A 1081 2.72 29.67 14.17
C GLY A 1081 4.24 29.52 14.26
N SER A 1082 4.80 29.78 15.45
CA SER A 1082 6.20 29.48 15.75
C SER A 1082 6.29 28.44 16.85
N GLY A 1083 7.32 27.61 16.77
CA GLY A 1083 7.51 26.51 17.70
C GLY A 1083 8.95 26.03 17.69
N LYS A 1084 9.14 24.80 18.15
CA LYS A 1084 10.41 24.11 18.22
C LYS A 1084 10.31 22.77 17.48
N VAL A 1085 11.44 22.14 17.18
CA VAL A 1085 11.55 20.88 16.44
C VAL A 1085 12.26 19.87 17.32
N ARG A 1086 11.67 18.68 17.49
CA ARG A 1086 12.35 17.54 18.13
C ARG A 1086 13.11 16.80 17.03
N CYS A 1087 14.41 16.98 16.96
CA CYS A 1087 15.21 16.47 15.85
C CYS A 1087 15.29 14.94 15.86
N VAL A 1088 15.14 14.36 14.68
CA VAL A 1088 15.10 12.91 14.47
C VAL A 1088 16.01 12.48 13.33
N ARG A 1089 16.30 11.19 13.27
CA ARG A 1089 16.94 10.53 12.12
C ARG A 1089 16.41 9.10 11.97
N ASP A 1090 16.55 8.56 10.77
CA ASP A 1090 16.26 7.15 10.50
C ASP A 1090 17.44 6.32 11.01
N ALA A 1091 17.22 5.47 12.02
CA ALA A 1091 18.31 4.77 12.70
C ALA A 1091 18.73 3.47 12.00
N THR A 1092 17.79 2.83 11.31
CA THR A 1092 17.97 1.57 10.59
C THR A 1092 17.28 1.66 9.23
N ASN A 1093 17.85 0.97 8.24
CA ASN A 1093 17.16 0.74 6.97
C ASN A 1093 16.05 -0.28 7.19
N ASN A 1094 14.90 -0.07 6.52
CA ASN A 1094 13.99 -1.19 6.27
C ASN A 1094 14.61 -2.03 5.15
N LEU A 1095 15.04 -3.25 5.48
CA LEU A 1095 15.64 -4.17 4.50
C LEU A 1095 14.60 -4.98 3.71
N GLY A 1096 13.31 -4.72 3.93
CA GLY A 1096 12.20 -5.45 3.31
C GLY A 1096 12.10 -6.88 3.84
N GLY A 1097 10.87 -7.39 3.93
CA GLY A 1097 10.59 -8.74 4.41
C GLY A 1097 10.23 -8.82 5.89
N ASN A 1098 9.66 -7.76 6.46
CA ASN A 1098 8.83 -7.92 7.65
C ASN A 1098 7.57 -8.68 7.24
#